data_AF-A0A7X6DC23-F1
#
_entry.id   AF-A0A7X6DC23-F1
#
_cell.length_a   1.000
_cell.length_b   1.000
_cell.length_c   1.000
_cell.angle_alpha   90.00
_cell.angle_beta   90.00
_cell.angle_gamma   90.00
#
_symmetry.space_group_name_H-M   'P 1'
#
loop_
_entity.id
_entity.type
_entity.pdbx_description
1 polymer ?
#
loop_
_entity_poly.entity_id
_entity_poly.type
_entity_poly.pdbx_seq_one_letter_code
_entity_poly.pdbx_strand_id
1 'polypeptide(L)'
;MNLRPPAPILLVDDAPANLLALEAVLQTLGEPLVRAGSGQEALRRLRDADYAAVLLDVRMPGMDGFETARLIRAQRRSRRTPIIFITADASDLSVEEAYAIGAVDFLTKPIVAPVLKAKLAFFVELHRSRQELQAAERKAVQDRAFLSAVLEAVEDGIVACGPDGRLTLFNRATREFHAMDFEPVGASNWSQQYDLYGPDGVTPLRPEEVPLHRALGGEVVRNVELVIAPPGGKARHLLASGQPLYDEAGHKLGAVVSMHDVSAQREAEQAREAAITEQTRREEAEAAAELIRESRERLRESEQRVRLATEAAGLGVWVWDLGSDQLTWENERLFEIFGLTGAARGSLEPGRLGDRLTELAHADDADACRAALLRTARTGERLRFEGRFFRRSDRSLRWIELTGILQPAQDATPARVLGTAVDITDRKHAEDELRRSEERYRALMESLDEGFCVIQMLYAPDGRPVDYRFLQVNPAFEKHTGMVGAVGRTMREIAPEHEAHWFEIYGRVARTGEPVRFENEARALGRWFDVYATCTDRATGKVALLFTDITERRRSEESLRRLAAELAESDRRKTEFLATLAHELRNPLAPISNGLQLLRIADGDAEAKERARNMMERQLRHLVRLVDDLLDIARISSGKVELKKERTALDAILGSAVESSMPLLNAAGHQLDVNIAEPGLQLVADGTRLAQVVSNLLNNAAKYTPDGGRIELAARRDGEEVVISVTDTGIGIAAEALPQVFEMFTQVGRHRERSQGGLGIGLALVRRLVELHGGSVTAHSAGVGRGSTFTVRLPVGAGAAAPLPQVPAASAAAEAAPVFRVLVVDDNVDAAESLAALLELDGHDIRVAHDGDSAIAQAAEFRPEIVFLDIGMPGKDGYEVARELRRDPRNRDTMLVALTGWGAQDDRARSRSAGFDHHLTKPAELPAVEALLAKMAGRRQETSAA
;
A
#
# COMPACT_ATOMS: atom_id res chain seq x y z
N MET A 1 -28.99 0.37 -6.29
CA MET A 1 -29.17 0.28 -4.82
C MET A 1 -28.27 -0.86 -4.35
N ASN A 2 -27.05 -0.55 -3.90
CA ASN A 2 -26.08 -1.56 -3.47
C ASN A 2 -26.54 -2.16 -2.14
N LEU A 3 -27.20 -3.31 -2.19
CA LEU A 3 -27.57 -4.07 -1.00
C LEU A 3 -26.27 -4.61 -0.38
N ARG A 4 -25.90 -4.06 0.77
CA ARG A 4 -24.76 -4.55 1.56
C ARG A 4 -24.97 -6.04 1.89
N PRO A 5 -23.92 -6.87 1.88
CA PRO A 5 -24.04 -8.27 2.22
C PRO A 5 -24.58 -8.42 3.67
N PRO A 6 -25.53 -9.36 3.90
CA PRO A 6 -26.14 -9.57 5.20
C PRO A 6 -25.15 -10.17 6.19
N ALA A 7 -25.09 -9.62 7.40
CA ALA A 7 -24.18 -10.08 8.46
C ALA A 7 -25.01 -10.62 9.64
N PRO A 8 -25.51 -11.87 9.59
CA PRO A 8 -26.47 -12.36 10.57
C PRO A 8 -25.84 -12.52 11.96
N ILE A 9 -26.59 -12.18 13.00
CA ILE A 9 -26.16 -12.31 14.41
C ILE A 9 -27.01 -13.40 15.06
N LEU A 10 -26.35 -14.35 15.73
CA LEU A 10 -27.04 -15.44 16.44
C LEU A 10 -27.26 -15.05 17.90
N LEU A 11 -28.52 -15.03 18.33
CA LEU A 11 -28.96 -14.78 19.70
C LEU A 11 -29.31 -16.12 20.35
N VAL A 12 -28.61 -16.49 21.42
CA VAL A 12 -28.79 -17.76 22.11
C VAL A 12 -29.10 -17.49 23.57
N ASP A 13 -30.32 -17.80 23.99
CA ASP A 13 -30.83 -17.64 25.36
C ASP A 13 -32.03 -18.59 25.50
N ASP A 14 -32.17 -19.25 26.64
CA ASP A 14 -33.24 -20.22 26.88
C ASP A 14 -34.58 -19.54 27.23
N ALA A 15 -34.55 -18.28 27.65
CA ALA A 15 -35.74 -17.50 27.94
C ALA A 15 -36.23 -16.72 26.70
N PRO A 16 -37.44 -17.00 26.18
CA PRO A 16 -37.99 -16.31 25.01
C PRO A 16 -38.09 -14.78 25.18
N ALA A 17 -38.32 -14.32 26.41
CA ALA A 17 -38.39 -12.89 26.74
C ALA A 17 -37.04 -12.17 26.54
N ASN A 18 -35.92 -12.83 26.86
CA ASN A 18 -34.58 -12.26 26.67
C ASN A 18 -34.24 -12.16 25.18
N LEU A 19 -34.58 -13.18 24.40
CA LEU A 19 -34.41 -13.16 22.94
C LEU A 19 -35.20 -12.01 22.29
N LEU A 20 -36.45 -11.79 22.72
CA LEU A 20 -37.29 -10.67 22.28
C LEU A 20 -36.66 -9.31 22.64
N ALA A 21 -36.14 -9.17 23.86
CA ALA A 21 -35.50 -7.94 24.31
C ALA A 21 -34.20 -7.64 23.54
N LEU A 22 -33.34 -8.65 23.36
CA LEU A 22 -32.13 -8.54 22.55
C LEU A 22 -32.45 -8.16 21.11
N GLU A 23 -33.50 -8.76 20.54
CA GLU A 23 -33.92 -8.44 19.18
C GLU A 23 -34.40 -6.99 19.06
N ALA A 24 -35.27 -6.52 19.97
CA ALA A 24 -35.74 -5.14 19.97
C ALA A 24 -34.59 -4.13 20.10
N VAL A 25 -33.59 -4.45 20.94
CA VAL A 25 -32.39 -3.61 21.07
C VAL A 25 -31.60 -3.59 19.77
N LEU A 26 -31.38 -4.75 19.14
CA LEU A 26 -30.49 -4.90 18.00
C LEU A 26 -31.14 -4.62 16.65
N GLN A 27 -32.46 -4.51 16.58
CA GLN A 27 -33.21 -4.27 15.34
C GLN A 27 -32.74 -3.01 14.62
N THR A 28 -32.27 -2.00 15.37
CA THR A 28 -31.73 -0.75 14.81
C THR A 28 -30.39 -0.92 14.07
N LEU A 29 -29.67 -2.04 14.25
CA LEU A 29 -28.44 -2.33 13.48
C LEU A 29 -28.77 -2.66 12.02
N GLY A 30 -30.02 -3.02 11.71
CA GLY A 30 -30.43 -3.38 10.35
C GLY A 30 -29.87 -4.71 9.83
N GLU A 31 -29.30 -5.53 10.71
CA GLU A 31 -28.77 -6.85 10.36
C GLU A 31 -29.77 -7.98 10.67
N PRO A 32 -29.71 -9.12 9.96
CA PRO A 32 -30.56 -10.26 10.26
C PRO A 32 -30.26 -10.85 11.64
N LEU A 33 -31.26 -10.93 12.50
CA LEU A 33 -31.15 -11.50 13.85
C LEU A 33 -31.76 -12.90 13.84
N VAL A 34 -31.00 -13.90 14.29
CA VAL A 34 -31.45 -15.30 14.32
C VAL A 34 -31.48 -15.79 15.76
N ARG A 35 -32.61 -16.35 16.17
CA ARG A 35 -32.83 -16.87 17.53
C ARG A 35 -32.49 -18.35 17.63
N ALA A 36 -31.97 -18.75 18.78
CA ALA A 36 -31.86 -20.14 19.21
C ALA A 36 -32.22 -20.24 20.70
N GLY A 37 -33.16 -21.13 21.04
CA GLY A 37 -33.63 -21.30 22.43
C GLY A 37 -32.77 -22.26 23.28
N SER A 38 -31.68 -22.79 22.72
CA SER A 38 -30.79 -23.74 23.41
C SER A 38 -29.44 -23.84 22.70
N GLY A 39 -28.42 -24.32 23.41
CA GLY A 39 -27.10 -24.61 22.82
C GLY A 39 -27.15 -25.60 21.64
N GLN A 40 -28.00 -26.63 21.71
CA GLN A 40 -28.20 -27.60 20.63
C GLN A 40 -28.81 -26.96 19.37
N GLU A 41 -29.75 -26.02 19.55
CA GLU A 41 -30.29 -25.26 18.42
C GLU A 41 -29.23 -24.33 17.83
N ALA A 42 -28.45 -23.65 18.67
CA ALA A 42 -27.36 -22.79 18.21
C ALA A 42 -26.33 -23.54 17.35
N LEU A 43 -25.94 -24.76 17.76
CA LEU A 43 -25.04 -25.61 16.99
C LEU A 43 -25.63 -26.06 15.64
N ARG A 44 -26.95 -26.31 15.57
CA ARG A 44 -27.63 -26.61 14.30
C ARG A 44 -27.58 -25.39 13.36
N ARG A 45 -27.89 -24.20 13.88
CA ARG A 45 -27.84 -22.95 13.10
C ARG A 45 -26.44 -22.66 12.56
N LEU A 46 -25.41 -22.79 13.39
CA LEU A 46 -24.00 -22.57 13.02
C LEU A 46 -23.43 -23.60 12.03
N ARG A 47 -24.09 -24.74 11.87
CA ARG A 47 -23.74 -25.71 10.83
C ARG A 47 -24.25 -25.26 9.46
N ASP A 48 -25.42 -24.64 9.44
CA ASP A 48 -26.14 -24.33 8.21
C ASP A 48 -25.71 -22.96 7.64
N ALA A 49 -25.39 -21.98 8.50
CA ALA A 49 -24.98 -20.63 8.11
C ALA A 49 -23.78 -20.09 8.91
N ASP A 50 -23.08 -19.12 8.33
CA ASP A 50 -22.03 -18.36 8.99
C ASP A 50 -22.63 -17.09 9.62
N TYR A 51 -22.16 -16.74 10.81
CA TYR A 51 -22.66 -15.60 11.59
C TYR A 51 -21.56 -14.58 11.84
N ALA A 52 -21.94 -13.31 11.91
CA ALA A 52 -21.05 -12.20 12.26
C ALA A 52 -20.60 -12.29 13.72
N ALA A 53 -21.51 -12.66 14.63
CA ALA A 53 -21.24 -12.91 16.03
C ALA A 53 -22.31 -13.81 16.66
N VAL A 54 -21.98 -14.42 17.79
CA VAL A 54 -22.89 -15.19 18.64
C VAL A 54 -23.00 -14.49 20.00
N LEU A 55 -24.20 -14.10 20.38
CA LEU A 55 -24.56 -13.72 21.74
C LEU A 55 -25.07 -14.95 22.47
N LEU A 56 -24.42 -15.33 23.57
CA LEU A 56 -24.64 -16.63 24.20
C LEU A 56 -24.89 -16.46 25.70
N ASP A 57 -26.10 -16.80 26.17
CA ASP A 57 -26.35 -16.90 27.60
C ASP A 57 -25.48 -18.01 28.20
N VAL A 58 -24.88 -17.73 29.34
CA VAL A 58 -24.07 -18.68 30.10
C VAL A 58 -24.96 -19.73 30.75
N ARG A 59 -26.12 -19.33 31.30
CA ARG A 59 -27.01 -20.24 32.02
C ARG A 59 -28.18 -20.68 31.14
N MET A 60 -28.06 -21.89 30.60
CA MET A 60 -29.12 -22.54 29.85
C MET A 60 -29.30 -23.99 30.34
N PRO A 61 -30.53 -24.53 30.38
CA PRO A 61 -30.80 -25.89 30.82
C PRO A 61 -30.28 -26.93 29.81
N GLY A 62 -29.74 -28.02 30.36
CA GLY A 62 -29.15 -29.11 29.57
C GLY A 62 -27.72 -28.80 29.14
N MET A 63 -27.56 -28.07 28.03
CA MET A 63 -26.26 -27.65 27.50
C MET A 63 -26.04 -26.18 27.84
N ASP A 64 -25.09 -25.91 28.75
CA ASP A 64 -24.78 -24.56 29.19
C ASP A 64 -24.00 -23.76 28.12
N GLY A 65 -23.84 -22.46 28.35
CA GLY A 65 -23.14 -21.58 27.41
C GLY A 65 -21.67 -21.96 27.19
N PHE A 66 -20.98 -22.46 28.21
CA PHE A 66 -19.56 -22.84 28.10
C PHE A 66 -19.36 -24.14 27.31
N GLU A 67 -20.20 -25.14 27.54
CA GLU A 67 -20.28 -26.37 26.75
C GLU A 67 -20.64 -26.05 25.29
N THR A 68 -21.64 -25.19 25.08
CA THR A 68 -22.02 -24.72 23.74
C THR A 68 -20.83 -24.08 23.04
N ALA A 69 -20.14 -23.15 23.70
CA ALA A 69 -18.98 -22.46 23.13
C ALA A 69 -17.82 -23.43 22.81
N ARG A 70 -17.55 -24.42 23.67
CA ARG A 70 -16.54 -25.47 23.39
C ARG A 70 -16.89 -26.26 22.13
N LEU A 71 -18.16 -26.61 21.95
CA LEU A 71 -18.62 -27.32 20.77
C LEU A 71 -18.58 -26.44 19.50
N ILE A 72 -18.90 -25.15 19.60
CA ILE A 72 -18.71 -24.19 18.51
C ILE A 72 -17.24 -24.13 18.10
N ARG A 73 -16.32 -24.13 19.06
CA ARG A 73 -14.87 -24.10 18.82
C ARG A 73 -14.32 -25.40 18.25
N ALA A 74 -14.96 -26.54 18.53
CA ALA A 74 -14.59 -27.83 17.95
C ALA A 74 -14.98 -27.97 16.46
N GLN A 75 -15.97 -27.20 15.99
CA GLN A 75 -16.45 -27.27 14.60
C GLN A 75 -15.58 -26.45 13.64
N ARG A 76 -15.11 -27.06 12.55
CA ARG A 76 -14.23 -26.40 11.56
C ARG A 76 -14.82 -25.10 10.98
N ARG A 77 -16.14 -25.03 10.77
CA ARG A 77 -16.83 -23.88 10.18
C ARG A 77 -16.96 -22.70 11.15
N SER A 78 -17.41 -22.95 12.37
CA SER A 78 -17.78 -21.93 13.36
C SER A 78 -16.70 -21.65 14.42
N ARG A 79 -15.56 -22.37 14.38
CA ARG A 79 -14.46 -22.21 15.33
C ARG A 79 -13.93 -20.78 15.44
N ARG A 80 -14.05 -19.96 14.39
CA ARG A 80 -13.56 -18.57 14.37
C ARG A 80 -14.66 -17.53 14.58
N THR A 81 -15.91 -17.96 14.75
CA THR A 81 -17.03 -17.03 14.97
C THR A 81 -16.87 -16.37 16.34
N PRO A 82 -16.91 -15.04 16.45
CA PRO A 82 -16.78 -14.36 17.74
C PRO A 82 -17.98 -14.68 18.63
N ILE A 83 -17.71 -15.00 19.90
CA ILE A 83 -18.71 -15.34 20.91
C ILE A 83 -18.65 -14.29 22.01
N ILE A 84 -19.78 -13.66 22.30
CA ILE A 84 -19.98 -12.73 23.42
C ILE A 84 -20.91 -13.42 24.42
N PHE A 85 -20.41 -13.69 25.63
CA PHE A 85 -21.23 -14.27 26.68
C PHE A 85 -22.18 -13.25 27.30
N ILE A 86 -23.36 -13.67 27.70
CA ILE A 86 -24.30 -12.88 28.47
C ILE A 86 -24.54 -13.61 29.80
N THR A 87 -24.42 -12.91 30.93
CA THR A 87 -24.61 -13.51 32.26
C THR A 87 -25.49 -12.65 33.16
N ALA A 88 -26.15 -13.26 34.14
CA ALA A 88 -26.88 -12.54 35.18
C ALA A 88 -25.98 -12.02 36.32
N ASP A 89 -24.81 -12.63 36.55
CA ASP A 89 -23.84 -12.22 37.57
C ASP A 89 -22.41 -12.32 37.01
N ALA A 90 -21.57 -11.34 37.35
CA ALA A 90 -20.15 -11.37 37.01
C ALA A 90 -19.39 -12.46 37.79
N SER A 91 -19.91 -12.91 38.93
CA SER A 91 -19.33 -13.99 39.75
C SER A 91 -19.54 -15.39 39.16
N ASP A 92 -20.58 -15.56 38.34
CA ASP A 92 -20.93 -16.82 37.65
C ASP A 92 -20.04 -17.08 36.42
N LEU A 93 -19.24 -16.09 36.01
CA LEU A 93 -18.28 -16.21 34.92
C LEU A 93 -16.88 -16.40 35.46
N SER A 94 -16.33 -17.59 35.26
CA SER A 94 -14.88 -17.74 35.26
C SER A 94 -14.34 -17.03 34.03
N VAL A 95 -13.83 -15.81 34.23
CA VAL A 95 -13.17 -15.00 33.19
C VAL A 95 -12.03 -15.81 32.54
N GLU A 96 -11.33 -16.62 33.33
CA GLU A 96 -10.29 -17.53 32.84
C GLU A 96 -10.84 -18.62 31.91
N GLU A 97 -11.98 -19.25 32.24
CA GLU A 97 -12.60 -20.26 31.38
C GLU A 97 -13.19 -19.65 30.10
N ALA A 98 -13.80 -18.47 30.20
CA ALA A 98 -14.36 -17.75 29.06
C ALA A 98 -13.28 -17.39 28.02
N TYR A 99 -12.14 -16.87 28.46
CA TYR A 99 -11.01 -16.61 27.58
C TYR A 99 -10.29 -17.87 27.12
N ALA A 100 -10.20 -18.91 27.95
CA ALA A 100 -9.62 -20.20 27.55
C ALA A 100 -10.40 -20.88 26.41
N ILE A 101 -11.72 -20.69 26.35
CA ILE A 101 -12.58 -21.15 25.25
C ILE A 101 -12.51 -20.19 24.04
N GLY A 102 -11.84 -19.04 24.17
CA GLY A 102 -11.67 -18.06 23.11
C GLY A 102 -12.92 -17.23 22.85
N ALA A 103 -13.69 -16.90 23.90
CA ALA A 103 -14.69 -15.85 23.82
C ALA A 103 -14.01 -14.49 23.60
N VAL A 104 -14.65 -13.63 22.82
CA VAL A 104 -14.11 -12.29 22.54
C VAL A 104 -14.48 -11.30 23.62
N ASP A 105 -15.60 -11.53 24.32
CA ASP A 105 -16.10 -10.64 25.36
C ASP A 105 -17.22 -11.30 26.20
N PHE A 106 -17.65 -10.62 27.27
CA PHE A 106 -18.83 -10.96 28.05
C PHE A 106 -19.60 -9.71 28.50
N LEU A 107 -20.91 -9.84 28.72
CA LEU A 107 -21.82 -8.78 29.13
C LEU A 107 -22.69 -9.25 30.30
N THR A 108 -22.86 -8.38 31.29
CA THR A 108 -23.73 -8.64 32.45
C THR A 108 -25.12 -8.08 32.21
N LYS A 109 -26.17 -8.81 32.60
CA LYS A 109 -27.56 -8.34 32.66
C LYS A 109 -27.68 -7.39 33.89
N PRO A 110 -28.32 -6.21 33.78
CA PRO A 110 -28.99 -5.67 32.60
C PRO A 110 -28.01 -5.14 31.55
N ILE A 111 -28.29 -5.48 30.28
CA ILE A 111 -27.40 -5.16 29.16
C ILE A 111 -27.54 -3.69 28.76
N VAL A 112 -26.41 -2.97 28.72
CA VAL A 112 -26.36 -1.60 28.22
C VAL A 112 -26.40 -1.59 26.69
N ALA A 113 -27.56 -1.20 26.13
CA ALA A 113 -27.82 -1.28 24.68
C ALA A 113 -26.77 -0.60 23.79
N PRO A 114 -26.27 0.63 24.07
CA PRO A 114 -25.20 1.24 23.27
C PRO A 114 -23.91 0.41 23.24
N VAL A 115 -23.52 -0.20 24.36
CA VAL A 115 -22.31 -1.01 24.48
C VAL A 115 -22.44 -2.28 23.64
N LEU A 116 -23.59 -2.96 23.74
CA LEU A 116 -23.86 -4.15 22.95
C LEU A 116 -23.85 -3.85 21.44
N LYS A 117 -24.48 -2.75 21.02
CA LYS A 117 -24.51 -2.32 19.61
C LYS A 117 -23.11 -2.02 19.09
N ALA A 118 -22.30 -1.26 19.84
CA ALA A 118 -20.95 -0.90 19.42
C ALA A 118 -20.06 -2.15 19.22
N LYS A 119 -20.14 -3.11 20.15
CA LYS A 119 -19.39 -4.37 20.07
C LYS A 119 -19.82 -5.21 18.86
N LEU A 120 -21.12 -5.32 18.62
CA LEU A 120 -21.63 -6.09 17.48
C LEU A 120 -21.38 -5.41 16.13
N ALA A 121 -21.47 -4.07 16.05
CA ALA A 121 -21.20 -3.31 14.83
C ALA A 121 -19.77 -3.55 14.31
N PHE A 122 -18.79 -3.67 15.20
CA PHE A 122 -17.42 -4.03 14.82
C PHE A 122 -17.35 -5.41 14.15
N PHE A 123 -17.99 -6.42 14.74
CA PHE A 123 -17.97 -7.78 14.18
C PHE A 123 -18.78 -7.91 12.89
N VAL A 124 -19.84 -7.12 12.74
CA VAL A 124 -20.60 -6.98 11.49
C VAL A 124 -19.72 -6.44 10.37
N GLU A 125 -18.98 -5.35 10.62
CA GLU A 125 -18.09 -4.75 9.62
C GLU A 125 -16.94 -5.70 9.26
N LEU A 126 -16.34 -6.36 10.27
CA LEU A 126 -15.29 -7.35 10.05
C LEU A 126 -15.78 -8.55 9.24
N HIS A 127 -17.01 -9.02 9.49
CA HIS A 127 -17.63 -10.09 8.72
C HIS A 127 -17.84 -9.68 7.26
N ARG A 128 -18.31 -8.46 7.02
CA ARG A 128 -18.50 -7.91 5.67
C ARG A 128 -17.20 -7.78 4.91
N SER A 129 -16.20 -7.13 5.50
CA SER A 129 -14.89 -6.96 4.87
C SER A 129 -14.28 -8.31 4.47
N ARG A 130 -14.45 -9.33 5.32
CA ARG A 130 -14.02 -10.70 5.01
C ARG A 130 -14.82 -11.34 3.88
N GLN A 131 -16.15 -11.17 3.86
CA GLN A 131 -16.98 -11.67 2.77
C GLN A 131 -16.67 -10.97 1.44
N GLU A 132 -16.49 -9.66 1.44
CA GLU A 132 -16.16 -8.86 0.27
C GLU A 132 -14.79 -9.25 -0.28
N LEU A 133 -13.78 -9.40 0.59
CA LEU A 133 -12.46 -9.88 0.18
C LEU A 133 -12.54 -11.29 -0.43
N GLN A 134 -13.26 -12.22 0.21
CA GLN A 134 -13.44 -13.57 -0.31
C GLN A 134 -14.25 -13.60 -1.62
N ALA A 135 -15.26 -12.73 -1.75
CA ALA A 135 -16.05 -12.61 -2.97
C ALA A 135 -15.22 -12.00 -4.09
N ALA A 136 -14.40 -10.99 -3.81
CA ALA A 136 -13.47 -10.39 -4.76
C ALA A 136 -12.38 -11.39 -5.19
N GLU A 137 -11.80 -12.14 -4.26
CA GLU A 137 -10.85 -13.22 -4.57
C GLU A 137 -11.50 -14.32 -5.41
N ARG A 138 -12.70 -14.79 -5.02
CA ARG A 138 -13.43 -15.80 -5.79
C ARG A 138 -13.78 -15.31 -7.18
N LYS A 139 -14.26 -14.07 -7.29
CA LYS A 139 -14.56 -13.44 -8.58
C LYS A 139 -13.29 -13.29 -9.42
N ALA A 140 -12.19 -12.83 -8.85
CA ALA A 140 -10.91 -12.74 -9.56
C ALA A 140 -10.41 -14.12 -10.01
N VAL A 141 -10.54 -15.16 -9.19
CA VAL A 141 -10.21 -16.54 -9.55
C VAL A 141 -11.14 -17.05 -10.65
N GLN A 142 -12.44 -16.77 -10.56
CA GLN A 142 -13.44 -17.19 -11.56
C GLN A 142 -13.28 -16.44 -12.88
N ASP A 143 -13.08 -15.12 -12.85
CA ASP A 143 -12.82 -14.29 -14.01
C ASP A 143 -11.50 -14.71 -14.67
N ARG A 144 -10.45 -14.99 -13.87
CA ARG A 144 -9.18 -15.54 -14.39
C ARG A 144 -9.38 -16.93 -15.00
N ALA A 145 -10.14 -17.81 -14.35
CA ALA A 145 -10.43 -19.14 -14.87
C ALA A 145 -11.31 -19.09 -16.14
N PHE A 146 -12.28 -18.19 -16.19
CA PHE A 146 -13.14 -17.96 -17.34
C PHE A 146 -12.34 -17.39 -18.51
N LEU A 147 -11.55 -16.32 -18.29
CA LEU A 147 -10.67 -15.74 -19.30
C LEU A 147 -9.65 -16.77 -19.80
N SER A 148 -9.03 -17.54 -18.90
CA SER A 148 -8.15 -18.63 -19.28
C SER A 148 -8.89 -19.67 -20.12
N ALA A 149 -10.08 -20.14 -19.71
CA ALA A 149 -10.86 -21.11 -20.48
C ALA A 149 -11.28 -20.57 -21.86
N VAL A 150 -11.67 -19.30 -21.97
CA VAL A 150 -11.96 -18.65 -23.25
C VAL A 150 -10.72 -18.63 -24.14
N LEU A 151 -9.59 -18.17 -23.61
CA LEU A 151 -8.32 -18.13 -24.35
C LEU A 151 -7.87 -19.51 -24.80
N GLU A 152 -8.05 -20.55 -23.99
CA GLU A 152 -7.71 -21.95 -24.31
C GLU A 152 -8.68 -22.60 -25.32
N ALA A 153 -9.92 -22.12 -25.39
CA ALA A 153 -10.96 -22.62 -26.30
C ALA A 153 -10.90 -21.98 -27.70
N VAL A 154 -10.34 -20.77 -27.82
CA VAL A 154 -10.16 -20.09 -29.11
C VAL A 154 -9.18 -20.87 -29.98
N GLU A 155 -9.55 -21.08 -31.25
CA GLU A 155 -8.74 -21.79 -32.26
C GLU A 155 -7.62 -20.91 -32.85
N ASP A 156 -7.76 -19.59 -32.76
CA ASP A 156 -6.72 -18.65 -33.14
C ASP A 156 -5.61 -18.61 -32.09
N GLY A 157 -4.37 -18.52 -32.55
CA GLY A 157 -3.21 -18.34 -31.71
C GLY A 157 -3.21 -16.94 -31.10
N ILE A 158 -3.38 -16.83 -29.78
CA ILE A 158 -3.29 -15.57 -29.05
C ILE A 158 -1.98 -15.54 -28.26
N VAL A 159 -1.25 -14.44 -28.41
CA VAL A 159 -0.02 -14.16 -27.69
C VAL A 159 -0.04 -12.72 -27.15
N ALA A 160 0.39 -12.51 -25.91
CA ALA A 160 0.50 -11.17 -25.33
C ALA A 160 1.82 -11.00 -24.59
N CYS A 161 2.28 -9.75 -24.48
CA CYS A 161 3.47 -9.37 -23.72
C CYS A 161 3.17 -8.20 -22.79
N GLY A 162 3.97 -8.08 -21.72
CA GLY A 162 3.99 -6.93 -20.82
C GLY A 162 4.68 -5.71 -21.46
N PRO A 163 4.79 -4.59 -20.74
CA PRO A 163 5.37 -3.35 -21.27
C PRO A 163 6.89 -3.45 -21.49
N ASP A 164 7.54 -4.41 -20.84
CA ASP A 164 8.95 -4.79 -21.01
C ASP A 164 9.17 -5.75 -22.18
N GLY A 165 8.11 -6.12 -22.91
CA GLY A 165 8.19 -7.07 -24.00
C GLY A 165 8.44 -8.51 -23.55
N ARG A 166 8.21 -8.86 -22.28
CA ARG A 166 8.15 -10.27 -21.86
C ARG A 166 6.79 -10.84 -22.20
N LEU A 167 6.77 -12.02 -22.83
CA LEU A 167 5.53 -12.73 -23.09
C LEU A 167 4.82 -13.06 -21.77
N THR A 168 3.52 -12.77 -21.68
CA THR A 168 2.68 -12.98 -20.50
C THR A 168 1.52 -13.93 -20.78
N LEU A 169 1.20 -14.16 -22.05
CA LEU A 169 0.11 -15.03 -22.47
C LEU A 169 0.50 -15.78 -23.74
N PHE A 170 0.21 -17.07 -23.75
CA PHE A 170 0.42 -17.98 -24.88
C PHE A 170 -0.65 -19.08 -24.74
N ASN A 171 -1.72 -19.04 -25.55
CA ASN A 171 -2.84 -19.97 -25.42
C ASN A 171 -2.57 -21.33 -26.09
N ARG A 172 -3.47 -22.31 -25.93
CA ARG A 172 -3.35 -23.67 -26.53
C ARG A 172 -3.12 -23.63 -28.03
N ALA A 173 -3.88 -22.83 -28.78
CA ALA A 173 -3.70 -22.73 -30.23
C ALA A 173 -2.28 -22.28 -30.59
N THR A 174 -1.74 -21.26 -29.91
CA THR A 174 -0.35 -20.82 -30.12
C THR A 174 0.67 -21.92 -29.78
N ARG A 175 0.43 -22.75 -28.76
CA ARG A 175 1.28 -23.94 -28.48
C ARG A 175 1.21 -24.98 -29.58
N GLU A 176 0.02 -25.27 -30.10
CA GLU A 176 -0.18 -26.22 -31.19
C GLU A 176 0.41 -25.73 -32.52
N PHE A 177 0.40 -24.42 -32.71
CA PHE A 177 1.00 -23.71 -33.82
C PHE A 177 2.53 -23.88 -33.78
N HIS A 178 3.16 -23.56 -32.66
CA HIS A 178 4.61 -23.62 -32.48
C HIS A 178 5.14 -24.99 -32.04
N ALA A 179 4.27 -25.98 -31.83
CA ALA A 179 4.58 -27.31 -31.30
C ALA A 179 5.48 -27.28 -30.03
N MET A 180 5.38 -26.21 -29.24
CA MET A 180 6.19 -26.00 -28.04
C MET A 180 5.40 -25.22 -26.98
N ASP A 181 5.82 -25.38 -25.73
CA ASP A 181 5.29 -24.59 -24.61
C ASP A 181 5.95 -23.20 -24.54
N PHE A 182 5.35 -22.34 -23.73
CA PHE A 182 5.78 -20.97 -23.47
C PHE A 182 7.26 -20.87 -23.03
N GLU A 183 8.05 -20.04 -23.72
CA GLU A 183 9.41 -19.67 -23.28
C GLU A 183 9.58 -18.15 -23.12
N PRO A 184 10.07 -17.67 -21.97
CA PRO A 184 10.24 -16.23 -21.72
C PRO A 184 11.47 -15.70 -22.43
N VAL A 185 11.34 -15.47 -23.74
CA VAL A 185 12.33 -14.81 -24.59
C VAL A 185 11.95 -13.35 -24.85
N GLY A 186 12.94 -12.47 -24.89
CA GLY A 186 12.74 -11.04 -25.15
C GLY A 186 12.23 -10.76 -26.56
N ALA A 187 11.63 -9.58 -26.75
CA ALA A 187 10.94 -9.19 -27.98
C ALA A 187 11.78 -9.29 -29.27
N SER A 188 13.09 -9.15 -29.16
CA SER A 188 14.07 -9.27 -30.25
C SER A 188 14.37 -10.71 -30.70
N ASN A 189 14.01 -11.71 -29.89
CA ASN A 189 14.26 -13.12 -30.19
C ASN A 189 13.02 -13.89 -30.63
N TRP A 190 11.85 -13.25 -30.67
CA TRP A 190 10.62 -13.97 -31.01
C TRP A 190 10.66 -14.64 -32.38
N SER A 191 11.25 -14.02 -33.40
CA SER A 191 11.32 -14.65 -34.72
C SER A 191 12.17 -15.92 -34.75
N GLN A 192 13.33 -15.90 -34.09
CA GLN A 192 14.21 -17.07 -34.06
C GLN A 192 13.69 -18.16 -33.12
N GLN A 193 13.19 -17.78 -31.94
CA GLN A 193 12.73 -18.75 -30.94
C GLN A 193 11.45 -19.45 -31.37
N TYR A 194 10.53 -18.71 -31.98
CA TYR A 194 9.22 -19.21 -32.36
C TYR A 194 9.12 -19.52 -33.85
N ASP A 195 10.27 -19.59 -34.55
CA ASP A 195 10.32 -20.00 -35.96
C ASP A 195 9.33 -19.18 -36.82
N LEU A 196 9.36 -17.85 -36.66
CA LEU A 196 8.51 -16.92 -37.40
C LEU A 196 9.20 -16.52 -38.70
N TYR A 197 8.60 -16.90 -39.81
CA TYR A 197 9.03 -16.60 -41.16
C TYR A 197 8.03 -15.68 -41.86
N GLY A 198 8.46 -15.01 -42.92
CA GLY A 198 7.59 -14.25 -43.80
C GLY A 198 6.64 -15.16 -44.58
N PRO A 199 5.81 -14.59 -45.47
CA PRO A 199 4.83 -15.35 -46.27
C PRO A 199 5.42 -16.47 -47.12
N ASP A 200 6.72 -16.40 -47.42
CA ASP A 200 7.48 -17.37 -48.20
C ASP A 200 7.83 -18.65 -47.42
N GLY A 201 7.65 -18.67 -46.10
CA GLY A 201 7.94 -19.82 -45.24
C GLY A 201 9.43 -20.12 -45.05
N VAL A 202 10.32 -19.25 -45.52
CA VAL A 202 11.77 -19.47 -45.50
C VAL A 202 12.52 -18.29 -44.91
N THR A 203 12.07 -17.06 -45.14
CA THR A 203 12.75 -15.86 -44.65
C THR A 203 12.32 -15.58 -43.20
N PRO A 204 13.20 -15.64 -42.18
CA PRO A 204 12.81 -15.30 -40.81
C PRO A 204 12.40 -13.83 -40.70
N LEU A 205 11.32 -13.52 -39.99
CA LEU A 205 10.87 -12.14 -39.76
C LEU A 205 11.89 -11.36 -38.92
N ARG A 206 12.21 -10.12 -39.31
CA ARG A 206 13.01 -9.26 -38.40
C ARG A 206 12.16 -8.87 -37.19
N PRO A 207 12.77 -8.58 -36.02
CA PRO A 207 12.03 -8.19 -34.82
C PRO A 207 11.02 -7.06 -35.08
N GLU A 208 11.41 -6.05 -35.84
CA GLU A 208 10.55 -4.92 -36.22
C GLU A 208 9.39 -5.30 -37.17
N GLU A 209 9.47 -6.46 -37.80
CA GLU A 209 8.43 -7.00 -38.69
C GLU A 209 7.47 -7.95 -37.95
N VAL A 210 7.88 -8.43 -36.76
CA VAL A 210 7.05 -9.29 -35.92
C VAL A 210 5.82 -8.48 -35.46
N PRO A 211 4.60 -8.96 -35.75
CA PRO A 211 3.36 -8.24 -35.41
C PRO A 211 3.26 -7.84 -33.93
N LEU A 212 3.74 -8.67 -33.01
CA LEU A 212 3.68 -8.39 -31.57
C LEU A 212 4.66 -7.29 -31.15
N HIS A 213 5.83 -7.21 -31.79
CA HIS A 213 6.83 -6.18 -31.53
C HIS A 213 6.36 -4.82 -32.06
N ARG A 214 5.75 -4.79 -33.26
CA ARG A 214 5.09 -3.61 -33.82
C ARG A 214 3.95 -3.11 -32.92
N ALA A 215 3.11 -4.02 -32.45
CA ALA A 215 2.03 -3.71 -31.52
C ALA A 215 2.55 -3.16 -30.17
N LEU A 216 3.62 -3.73 -29.63
CA LEU A 216 4.30 -3.23 -28.42
C LEU A 216 4.89 -1.82 -28.65
N GLY A 217 5.37 -1.53 -29.86
CA GLY A 217 5.78 -0.19 -30.30
C GLY A 217 4.65 0.85 -30.32
N GLY A 218 3.39 0.43 -30.19
CA GLY A 218 2.21 1.29 -30.21
C GLY A 218 1.47 1.29 -31.55
N GLU A 219 1.92 0.50 -32.52
CA GLU A 219 1.27 0.36 -33.84
C GLU A 219 0.05 -0.57 -33.75
N VAL A 220 -1.05 -0.25 -34.45
CA VAL A 220 -2.14 -1.21 -34.64
C VAL A 220 -1.86 -2.02 -35.91
N VAL A 221 -1.53 -3.29 -35.75
CA VAL A 221 -1.15 -4.20 -36.83
C VAL A 221 -2.38 -4.99 -37.30
N ARG A 222 -2.60 -5.09 -38.61
CA ARG A 222 -3.74 -5.83 -39.18
C ARG A 222 -3.30 -6.74 -40.31
N ASN A 223 -3.76 -7.99 -40.26
CA ASN A 223 -3.69 -8.96 -41.35
C ASN A 223 -2.28 -9.16 -41.95
N VAL A 224 -1.25 -9.20 -41.10
CA VAL A 224 0.14 -9.47 -41.55
C VAL A 224 0.31 -10.97 -41.75
N GLU A 225 0.63 -11.38 -42.98
CA GLU A 225 0.95 -12.77 -43.28
C GLU A 225 2.33 -13.15 -42.74
N LEU A 226 2.38 -14.30 -42.08
CA LEU A 226 3.60 -14.94 -41.62
C LEU A 226 3.46 -16.45 -41.68
N VAL A 227 4.57 -17.16 -41.64
CA VAL A 227 4.60 -18.61 -41.58
C VAL A 227 5.32 -19.03 -40.33
N ILE A 228 4.82 -20.08 -39.70
CA ILE A 228 5.50 -20.73 -38.59
C ILE A 228 5.90 -22.13 -39.00
N ALA A 229 7.14 -22.52 -38.75
CA ALA A 229 7.66 -23.82 -39.15
C ALA A 229 8.38 -24.49 -37.98
N PRO A 230 7.62 -25.04 -37.01
CA PRO A 230 8.21 -25.61 -35.81
C PRO A 230 9.04 -26.87 -36.12
N PRO A 231 10.12 -27.15 -35.37
CA PRO A 231 11.03 -28.26 -35.66
C PRO A 231 10.33 -29.61 -35.51
N GLY A 232 10.14 -30.33 -36.62
CA GLY A 232 9.45 -31.62 -36.64
C GLY A 232 7.91 -31.54 -36.68
N GLY A 233 7.34 -30.34 -36.75
CA GLY A 233 5.90 -30.10 -36.94
C GLY A 233 5.52 -29.69 -38.37
N LYS A 234 4.22 -29.57 -38.65
CA LYS A 234 3.72 -29.08 -39.95
C LYS A 234 3.83 -27.55 -39.98
N ALA A 235 4.46 -27.00 -41.02
CA ALA A 235 4.49 -25.55 -41.22
C ALA A 235 3.07 -25.00 -41.45
N ARG A 236 2.77 -23.83 -40.88
CA ARG A 236 1.46 -23.18 -40.96
C ARG A 236 1.60 -21.75 -41.45
N HIS A 237 0.75 -21.35 -42.40
CA HIS A 237 0.57 -19.97 -42.82
C HIS A 237 -0.45 -19.30 -41.90
N LEU A 238 -0.06 -18.19 -41.28
CA LEU A 238 -0.85 -17.44 -40.32
C LEU A 238 -1.11 -16.02 -40.80
N LEU A 239 -2.26 -15.48 -40.41
CA LEU A 239 -2.64 -14.08 -40.56
C LEU A 239 -2.71 -13.41 -39.19
N ALA A 240 -1.79 -12.49 -38.91
CA ALA A 240 -1.62 -11.89 -37.59
C ALA A 240 -2.15 -10.46 -37.50
N SER A 241 -2.87 -10.16 -36.43
CA SER A 241 -3.35 -8.81 -36.09
C SER A 241 -3.04 -8.50 -34.62
N GLY A 242 -2.60 -7.27 -34.32
CA GLY A 242 -2.13 -6.89 -32.99
C GLY A 242 -2.44 -5.46 -32.60
N GLN A 243 -2.51 -5.21 -31.29
CA GLN A 243 -2.75 -3.88 -30.73
C GLN A 243 -2.05 -3.68 -29.37
N PRO A 244 -1.65 -2.43 -29.04
CA PRO A 244 -1.14 -2.08 -27.71
C PRO A 244 -2.25 -2.08 -26.65
N LEU A 245 -1.87 -2.38 -25.40
CA LEU A 245 -2.73 -2.33 -24.22
C LEU A 245 -2.30 -1.17 -23.31
N TYR A 246 -3.27 -0.45 -22.74
CA TYR A 246 -3.04 0.68 -21.82
C TYR A 246 -3.92 0.56 -20.57
N ASP A 247 -3.48 1.15 -19.45
CA ASP A 247 -4.29 1.30 -18.24
C ASP A 247 -5.23 2.53 -18.32
N GLU A 248 -6.09 2.72 -17.31
CA GLU A 248 -7.02 3.88 -17.25
C GLU A 248 -6.30 5.23 -17.14
N ALA A 249 -5.04 5.24 -16.70
CA ALA A 249 -4.21 6.45 -16.61
C ALA A 249 -3.43 6.73 -17.90
N GLY A 250 -3.50 5.85 -18.91
CA GLY A 250 -2.82 5.97 -20.19
C GLY A 250 -1.40 5.39 -20.24
N HIS A 251 -0.94 4.70 -19.19
CA HIS A 251 0.34 3.98 -19.23
C HIS A 251 0.22 2.69 -20.04
N LYS A 252 1.25 2.40 -20.83
CA LYS A 252 1.30 1.17 -21.64
C LYS A 252 1.43 -0.04 -20.73
N LEU A 253 0.52 -1.00 -20.87
CA LEU A 253 0.51 -2.29 -20.17
C LEU A 253 1.16 -3.41 -20.99
N GLY A 254 1.35 -3.22 -22.30
CA GLY A 254 1.94 -4.21 -23.19
C GLY A 254 1.27 -4.26 -24.55
N ALA A 255 1.23 -5.42 -25.18
CA ALA A 255 0.54 -5.64 -26.45
C ALA A 255 0.00 -7.07 -26.57
N VAL A 256 -1.00 -7.25 -27.43
CA VAL A 256 -1.60 -8.55 -27.76
C VAL A 256 -1.68 -8.73 -29.27
N VAL A 257 -1.44 -9.95 -29.73
CA VAL A 257 -1.60 -10.39 -31.12
C VAL A 257 -2.46 -11.63 -31.17
N SER A 258 -3.39 -11.67 -32.13
CA SER A 258 -4.09 -12.88 -32.56
C SER A 258 -3.58 -13.32 -33.93
N MET A 259 -3.50 -14.62 -34.15
CA MET A 259 -2.99 -15.25 -35.36
C MET A 259 -3.98 -16.31 -35.83
N HIS A 260 -4.46 -16.16 -37.06
CA HIS A 260 -5.43 -17.09 -37.65
C HIS A 260 -4.73 -18.00 -38.66
N ASP A 261 -4.95 -19.32 -38.60
CA ASP A 261 -4.33 -20.29 -39.51
C ASP A 261 -5.06 -20.37 -40.85
N VAL A 262 -4.37 -19.98 -41.93
CA VAL A 262 -4.88 -19.94 -43.32
C VAL A 262 -4.25 -21.02 -44.22
N SER A 263 -3.52 -21.98 -43.63
CA SER A 263 -2.77 -23.01 -44.39
C SER A 263 -3.66 -23.85 -45.30
N ALA A 264 -4.81 -24.33 -44.79
CA ALA A 264 -5.74 -25.15 -45.56
C ALA A 264 -6.34 -24.39 -46.74
N GLN A 265 -6.57 -23.09 -46.58
CA GLN A 265 -7.05 -22.22 -47.65
C GLN A 265 -6.00 -22.06 -48.75
N ARG A 266 -4.72 -21.90 -48.37
CA ARG A 266 -3.59 -21.81 -49.33
C ARG A 266 -3.31 -23.11 -50.08
N GLU A 267 -3.33 -24.26 -49.39
CA GLU A 267 -3.14 -25.57 -50.01
C GLU A 267 -4.23 -25.86 -51.06
N ALA A 268 -5.49 -25.48 -50.78
CA ALA A 268 -6.61 -25.62 -51.73
C ALA A 268 -6.45 -24.72 -52.98
N GLU A 269 -5.87 -23.53 -52.83
CA GLU A 269 -5.62 -22.60 -53.94
C GLU A 269 -4.45 -23.07 -54.83
N GLN A 270 -3.36 -23.55 -54.24
CA GLN A 270 -2.22 -24.13 -54.97
C GLN A 270 -2.56 -25.46 -55.68
N ALA A 271 -3.39 -26.31 -55.08
CA ALA A 271 -3.85 -27.55 -55.72
C ALA A 271 -4.69 -27.27 -56.98
N ARG A 272 -5.45 -26.16 -56.98
CA ARG A 272 -6.20 -25.70 -58.16
C ARG A 272 -5.28 -25.27 -59.31
N GLU A 273 -4.15 -24.64 -59.01
CA GLU A 273 -3.16 -24.20 -60.00
C GLU A 273 -2.33 -25.36 -60.57
N ALA A 274 -1.93 -26.32 -59.73
CA ALA A 274 -1.18 -27.50 -60.16
C ALA A 274 -1.99 -28.42 -61.12
N ALA A 275 -3.31 -28.54 -60.93
CA ALA A 275 -4.20 -29.30 -61.81
C ALA A 275 -4.26 -28.71 -63.25
N ILE A 276 -4.02 -27.41 -63.39
CA ILE A 276 -3.99 -26.73 -64.69
C ILE A 276 -2.65 -26.98 -65.42
N THR A 277 -1.56 -27.22 -64.71
CA THR A 277 -0.20 -27.44 -65.28
C THR A 277 0.01 -28.88 -65.80
N GLU A 278 -0.58 -29.88 -65.15
CA GLU A 278 -0.47 -31.30 -65.57
C GLU A 278 -1.21 -31.59 -66.87
N GLN A 279 -2.30 -30.86 -67.15
CA GLN A 279 -3.09 -31.01 -68.37
C GLN A 279 -2.32 -30.60 -69.63
N THR A 280 -1.33 -29.70 -69.52
CA THR A 280 -0.52 -29.18 -70.62
C THR A 280 0.67 -30.10 -70.97
N ARG A 281 1.19 -30.87 -70.00
CA ARG A 281 2.41 -31.69 -70.16
C ARG A 281 2.17 -32.99 -70.96
N ARG A 282 0.93 -33.46 -71.04
CA ARG A 282 0.54 -34.69 -71.75
C ARG A 282 0.51 -34.54 -73.27
N GLU A 283 0.32 -33.32 -73.78
CA GLU A 283 0.11 -33.05 -75.20
C GLU A 283 1.44 -32.90 -75.98
N GLU A 284 2.56 -32.65 -75.30
CA GLU A 284 3.85 -32.34 -75.93
C GLU A 284 4.80 -33.55 -76.08
N ALA A 285 4.53 -34.67 -75.39
CA ALA A 285 5.44 -35.82 -75.33
C ALA A 285 5.40 -36.76 -76.55
N GLU A 286 4.31 -36.78 -77.33
CA GLU A 286 4.10 -37.77 -78.41
C GLU A 286 4.78 -37.39 -79.74
N ALA A 287 5.14 -36.12 -79.96
CA ALA A 287 5.59 -35.64 -81.27
C ALA A 287 7.11 -35.72 -81.52
N ALA A 288 7.94 -35.90 -80.48
CA ALA A 288 9.40 -35.67 -80.56
C ALA A 288 10.28 -36.94 -80.62
N ALA A 289 9.72 -38.14 -80.43
CA ALA A 289 10.52 -39.36 -80.22
C ALA A 289 11.16 -39.96 -81.50
N GLU A 290 10.59 -39.73 -82.69
CA GLU A 290 10.90 -40.59 -83.85
C GLU A 290 12.14 -40.16 -84.65
N LEU A 291 12.42 -38.86 -84.81
CA LEU A 291 13.25 -38.40 -85.93
C LEU A 291 14.74 -38.11 -85.59
N ILE A 292 15.15 -38.11 -84.33
CA ILE A 292 16.41 -37.45 -83.90
C ILE A 292 17.49 -38.41 -83.33
N ARG A 293 17.19 -39.69 -83.24
CA ARG A 293 17.99 -40.68 -82.51
C ARG A 293 19.36 -40.99 -83.13
N GLU A 294 19.49 -41.00 -84.46
CA GLU A 294 20.65 -41.62 -85.11
C GLU A 294 21.81 -40.67 -85.49
N SER A 295 21.57 -39.38 -85.74
CA SER A 295 22.64 -38.45 -86.19
C SER A 295 23.41 -37.80 -85.02
N ARG A 296 22.84 -37.84 -83.82
CA ARG A 296 23.19 -36.95 -82.71
C ARG A 296 24.20 -37.57 -81.74
N GLU A 297 24.34 -38.89 -81.63
CA GLU A 297 25.11 -39.54 -80.55
C GLU A 297 26.62 -39.23 -80.53
N ARG A 298 27.29 -39.14 -81.68
CA ARG A 298 28.76 -38.93 -81.73
C ARG A 298 29.22 -37.48 -81.57
N LEU A 299 28.43 -36.50 -82.02
CA LEU A 299 28.70 -35.09 -81.77
C LEU A 299 28.19 -34.67 -80.37
N ARG A 300 27.13 -35.33 -79.88
CA ARG A 300 26.62 -35.16 -78.50
C ARG A 300 27.66 -35.49 -77.44
N GLU A 301 28.47 -36.55 -77.54
CA GLU A 301 29.36 -36.93 -76.44
C GLU A 301 30.46 -35.90 -76.11
N SER A 302 30.98 -35.19 -77.11
CA SER A 302 32.03 -34.17 -76.92
C SER A 302 31.45 -32.80 -76.53
N GLU A 303 30.36 -32.38 -77.18
CA GLU A 303 29.63 -31.15 -76.81
C GLU A 303 28.92 -31.29 -75.46
N GLN A 304 28.40 -32.49 -75.12
CA GLN A 304 27.85 -32.77 -73.79
C GLN A 304 28.90 -32.63 -72.72
N ARG A 305 30.17 -32.99 -72.95
CA ARG A 305 31.16 -32.93 -71.86
C ARG A 305 31.48 -31.50 -71.43
N VAL A 306 31.64 -30.60 -72.39
CA VAL A 306 31.90 -29.16 -72.11
C VAL A 306 30.63 -28.46 -71.62
N ARG A 307 29.47 -28.82 -72.17
CA ARG A 307 28.16 -28.31 -71.72
C ARG A 307 27.83 -28.79 -70.30
N LEU A 308 27.99 -30.08 -70.00
CA LEU A 308 27.78 -30.66 -68.66
C LEU A 308 28.77 -30.10 -67.63
N ALA A 309 30.02 -29.82 -68.01
CA ALA A 309 30.99 -29.22 -67.08
C ALA A 309 30.63 -27.76 -66.71
N THR A 310 30.14 -26.98 -67.66
CA THR A 310 29.70 -25.59 -67.41
C THR A 310 28.33 -25.51 -66.74
N GLU A 311 27.40 -26.41 -67.07
CA GLU A 311 26.10 -26.57 -66.39
C GLU A 311 26.26 -27.09 -64.95
N ALA A 312 27.09 -28.11 -64.71
CA ALA A 312 27.32 -28.65 -63.36
C ALA A 312 28.01 -27.64 -62.43
N ALA A 313 28.85 -26.75 -62.98
CA ALA A 313 29.46 -25.65 -62.24
C ALA A 313 28.56 -24.39 -62.15
N GLY A 314 27.38 -24.40 -62.78
CA GLY A 314 26.44 -23.28 -62.77
C GLY A 314 26.93 -22.01 -63.47
N LEU A 315 27.95 -22.10 -64.31
CA LEU A 315 28.62 -20.96 -64.94
C LEU A 315 27.90 -20.52 -66.21
N GLY A 316 27.50 -19.25 -66.30
CA GLY A 316 27.17 -18.65 -67.59
C GLY A 316 28.44 -18.26 -68.34
N VAL A 317 28.53 -18.51 -69.64
CA VAL A 317 29.72 -18.22 -70.49
C VAL A 317 29.36 -17.16 -71.52
N TRP A 318 30.24 -16.18 -71.69
CA TRP A 318 30.07 -15.06 -72.61
C TRP A 318 31.38 -14.73 -73.32
N VAL A 319 31.26 -14.19 -74.53
CA VAL A 319 32.39 -13.76 -75.36
C VAL A 319 32.12 -12.36 -75.87
N TRP A 320 33.08 -11.46 -75.72
CA TRP A 320 33.00 -10.10 -76.25
C TRP A 320 34.05 -9.90 -77.33
N ASP A 321 33.61 -9.70 -78.56
CA ASP A 321 34.50 -9.39 -79.69
C ASP A 321 34.87 -7.90 -79.68
N LEU A 322 36.16 -7.59 -79.52
CA LEU A 322 36.65 -6.21 -79.41
C LEU A 322 36.73 -5.49 -80.77
N GLY A 323 36.76 -6.23 -81.88
CA GLY A 323 36.81 -5.66 -83.22
C GLY A 323 35.45 -5.16 -83.70
N SER A 324 34.40 -5.94 -83.43
CA SER A 324 33.01 -5.58 -83.74
C SER A 324 32.26 -4.94 -82.56
N ASP A 325 32.88 -4.92 -81.38
CA ASP A 325 32.28 -4.52 -80.10
C ASP A 325 31.03 -5.33 -79.71
N GLN A 326 30.92 -6.59 -80.17
CA GLN A 326 29.72 -7.41 -79.93
C GLN A 326 29.89 -8.38 -78.75
N LEU A 327 28.94 -8.36 -77.82
CA LEU A 327 28.83 -9.35 -76.73
C LEU A 327 27.91 -10.52 -77.14
N THR A 328 28.45 -11.73 -77.17
CA THR A 328 27.76 -13.00 -77.40
C THR A 328 27.70 -13.84 -76.14
N TRP A 329 26.59 -14.56 -75.96
CA TRP A 329 26.32 -15.40 -74.79
C TRP A 329 26.37 -16.86 -75.27
N GLU A 330 27.32 -17.64 -74.77
CA GLU A 330 27.69 -18.96 -75.32
C GLU A 330 26.88 -20.11 -74.72
N ASN A 331 26.23 -19.92 -73.57
CA ASN A 331 25.40 -20.95 -72.96
C ASN A 331 24.12 -20.41 -72.33
N GLU A 332 23.12 -21.28 -72.17
CA GLU A 332 21.80 -20.90 -71.66
C GLU A 332 21.84 -20.37 -70.23
N ARG A 333 22.83 -20.80 -69.45
CA ARG A 333 22.97 -20.38 -68.05
C ARG A 333 23.15 -18.88 -67.91
N LEU A 334 23.85 -18.21 -68.83
CA LEU A 334 23.96 -16.75 -68.81
C LEU A 334 22.60 -16.05 -69.06
N PHE A 335 21.75 -16.66 -69.91
CA PHE A 335 20.37 -16.20 -70.13
C PHE A 335 19.47 -16.41 -68.92
N GLU A 336 19.67 -17.48 -68.16
CA GLU A 336 18.93 -17.70 -66.91
C GLU A 336 19.33 -16.71 -65.83
N ILE A 337 20.66 -16.51 -65.65
CA ILE A 337 21.28 -15.59 -64.68
C ILE A 337 20.75 -14.16 -64.88
N PHE A 338 20.70 -13.67 -66.12
CA PHE A 338 20.17 -12.34 -66.44
C PHE A 338 18.68 -12.34 -66.84
N GLY A 339 18.00 -13.50 -66.78
CA GLY A 339 16.56 -13.68 -67.04
C GLY A 339 16.09 -13.17 -68.38
N LEU A 340 16.78 -13.57 -69.42
CA LEU A 340 16.40 -13.32 -70.80
C LEU A 340 15.79 -14.60 -71.37
N THR A 341 14.47 -14.71 -71.22
CA THR A 341 13.67 -15.86 -71.68
C THR A 341 12.75 -15.46 -72.85
N GLY A 342 12.53 -16.36 -73.80
CA GLY A 342 11.54 -16.17 -74.87
C GLY A 342 11.88 -15.07 -75.90
N ALA A 343 10.88 -14.33 -76.39
CA ALA A 343 10.99 -13.36 -77.51
C ALA A 343 12.03 -12.23 -77.30
N ALA A 344 12.38 -11.92 -76.04
CA ALA A 344 13.45 -10.97 -75.70
C ALA A 344 14.87 -11.51 -75.99
N ARG A 345 15.05 -12.84 -76.16
CA ARG A 345 16.29 -13.43 -76.71
C ARG A 345 16.53 -12.95 -78.14
N GLY A 346 15.45 -12.78 -78.92
CA GLY A 346 15.49 -12.40 -80.34
C GLY A 346 15.51 -10.89 -80.61
N SER A 347 15.05 -10.06 -79.66
CA SER A 347 15.12 -8.58 -79.76
C SER A 347 16.48 -8.00 -79.36
N LEU A 348 17.42 -8.85 -78.98
CA LEU A 348 18.79 -8.50 -78.68
C LEU A 348 19.64 -8.80 -79.92
N GLU A 349 19.53 -7.94 -80.94
CA GLU A 349 20.50 -7.88 -82.03
C GLU A 349 21.90 -7.57 -81.49
N PRO A 350 22.97 -8.25 -81.94
CA PRO A 350 24.34 -8.06 -81.47
C PRO A 350 24.65 -6.58 -81.20
N GLY A 351 24.76 -6.22 -79.93
CA GLY A 351 24.83 -4.83 -79.48
C GLY A 351 26.18 -4.53 -78.87
N ARG A 352 26.54 -3.24 -78.86
CA ARG A 352 27.78 -2.78 -78.24
C ARG A 352 27.81 -3.16 -76.76
N LEU A 353 28.97 -3.57 -76.25
CA LEU A 353 29.14 -3.93 -74.82
C LEU A 353 28.55 -2.86 -73.89
N GLY A 354 28.75 -1.59 -74.27
CA GLY A 354 28.29 -0.42 -73.52
C GLY A 354 26.78 -0.34 -73.34
N ASP A 355 25.99 -0.83 -74.29
CA ASP A 355 24.53 -0.68 -74.23
C ASP A 355 23.89 -1.80 -73.40
N ARG A 356 24.48 -3.00 -73.39
CA ARG A 356 23.84 -4.17 -72.75
C ARG A 356 24.13 -4.34 -71.28
N LEU A 357 25.38 -4.12 -70.86
CA LEU A 357 25.75 -4.34 -69.46
C LEU A 357 25.34 -3.15 -68.57
N THR A 358 25.28 -1.94 -69.13
CA THR A 358 24.83 -0.73 -68.43
C THR A 358 23.31 -0.73 -68.21
N GLU A 359 22.52 -1.32 -69.11
CA GLU A 359 21.06 -1.48 -68.95
C GLU A 359 20.67 -2.49 -67.87
N LEU A 360 21.53 -3.50 -67.63
CA LEU A 360 21.27 -4.58 -66.68
C LEU A 360 21.94 -4.31 -65.33
N ALA A 361 23.07 -3.63 -65.27
CA ALA A 361 23.71 -3.29 -64.00
C ALA A 361 22.85 -2.30 -63.20
N HIS A 362 22.85 -2.44 -61.87
CA HIS A 362 22.28 -1.43 -60.98
C HIS A 362 22.99 -0.09 -61.18
N ALA A 363 22.27 1.03 -61.05
CA ALA A 363 22.80 2.36 -61.34
C ALA A 363 24.12 2.67 -60.61
N ASP A 364 24.20 2.31 -59.32
CA ASP A 364 25.41 2.48 -58.50
C ASP A 364 26.61 1.62 -58.95
N ASP A 365 26.35 0.50 -59.63
CA ASP A 365 27.35 -0.51 -59.97
C ASP A 365 27.74 -0.46 -61.47
N ALA A 366 26.96 0.24 -62.29
CA ALA A 366 27.08 0.28 -63.74
C ALA A 366 28.40 0.92 -64.22
N ASP A 367 28.78 2.06 -63.65
CA ASP A 367 30.04 2.75 -63.99
C ASP A 367 31.27 1.92 -63.60
N ALA A 368 31.22 1.28 -62.43
CA ALA A 368 32.29 0.41 -61.94
C ALA A 368 32.44 -0.86 -62.80
N CYS A 369 31.32 -1.48 -63.20
CA CYS A 369 31.28 -2.61 -64.11
C CYS A 369 31.91 -2.26 -65.46
N ARG A 370 31.48 -1.14 -66.05
CA ARG A 370 31.98 -0.66 -67.34
C ARG A 370 33.47 -0.37 -67.30
N ALA A 371 33.95 0.26 -66.23
CA ALA A 371 35.37 0.54 -66.04
C ALA A 371 36.22 -0.75 -65.92
N ALA A 372 35.71 -1.79 -65.25
CA ALA A 372 36.40 -3.07 -65.11
C ALA A 372 36.54 -3.83 -66.45
N LEU A 373 35.47 -3.84 -67.26
CA LEU A 373 35.47 -4.43 -68.60
C LEU A 373 36.41 -3.69 -69.56
N LEU A 374 36.37 -2.36 -69.58
CA LEU A 374 37.24 -1.54 -70.43
C LEU A 374 38.71 -1.63 -70.04
N ARG A 375 39.03 -1.76 -68.73
CA ARG A 375 40.41 -2.03 -68.28
C ARG A 375 40.92 -3.34 -68.88
N THR A 376 40.16 -4.42 -68.72
CA THR A 376 40.51 -5.76 -69.23
C THR A 376 40.81 -5.74 -70.73
N ALA A 377 39.96 -5.07 -71.52
CA ALA A 377 40.16 -4.94 -72.96
C ALA A 377 41.41 -4.14 -73.36
N ARG A 378 41.83 -3.17 -72.55
CA ARG A 378 42.96 -2.26 -72.86
C ARG A 378 44.30 -2.76 -72.34
N THR A 379 44.32 -3.33 -71.14
CA THR A 379 45.56 -3.72 -70.44
C THR A 379 45.82 -5.22 -70.51
N GLY A 380 44.80 -6.02 -70.83
CA GLY A 380 44.86 -7.49 -70.77
C GLY A 380 44.79 -8.07 -69.35
N GLU A 381 44.57 -7.23 -68.33
CA GLU A 381 44.36 -7.70 -66.95
C GLU A 381 43.09 -8.57 -66.85
N ARG A 382 43.09 -9.57 -65.96
CA ARG A 382 41.92 -10.42 -65.76
C ARG A 382 40.75 -9.62 -65.20
N LEU A 383 39.59 -9.76 -65.82
CA LEU A 383 38.35 -9.18 -65.31
C LEU A 383 37.93 -9.94 -64.05
N ARG A 384 37.65 -9.18 -62.98
CA ARG A 384 36.90 -9.66 -61.81
C ARG A 384 36.05 -8.52 -61.28
N PHE A 385 34.74 -8.72 -61.25
CA PHE A 385 33.80 -7.72 -60.79
C PHE A 385 32.61 -8.41 -60.13
N GLU A 386 32.27 -8.01 -58.90
CA GLU A 386 31.03 -8.41 -58.23
C GLU A 386 30.12 -7.18 -58.20
N GLY A 387 28.91 -7.30 -58.74
CA GLY A 387 27.97 -6.19 -58.73
C GLY A 387 26.53 -6.66 -58.85
N ARG A 388 25.60 -5.75 -58.61
CA ARG A 388 24.18 -6.04 -58.67
C ARG A 388 23.68 -5.80 -60.09
N PHE A 389 22.99 -6.80 -60.63
CA PHE A 389 22.39 -6.75 -61.95
C PHE A 389 20.92 -7.11 -61.86
N PHE A 390 20.09 -6.36 -62.58
CA PHE A 390 18.68 -6.63 -62.76
C PHE A 390 18.49 -7.69 -63.83
N ARG A 391 17.74 -8.71 -63.44
CA ARG A 391 17.20 -9.72 -64.33
C ARG A 391 16.16 -9.07 -65.26
N ARG A 392 16.21 -9.30 -66.57
CA ARG A 392 15.35 -8.56 -67.52
C ARG A 392 13.90 -9.03 -67.50
N SER A 393 13.65 -10.32 -67.22
CA SER A 393 12.32 -10.94 -67.22
C SER A 393 11.42 -10.40 -66.12
N ASP A 394 11.96 -10.27 -64.91
CA ASP A 394 11.20 -9.96 -63.71
C ASP A 394 11.75 -8.74 -62.96
N ARG A 395 12.82 -8.11 -63.47
CA ARG A 395 13.51 -6.98 -62.85
C ARG A 395 14.01 -7.32 -61.43
N SER A 396 14.15 -8.60 -61.09
CA SER A 396 14.72 -9.01 -59.80
C SER A 396 16.22 -8.72 -59.79
N LEU A 397 16.71 -8.20 -58.66
CA LEU A 397 18.13 -7.90 -58.48
C LEU A 397 18.89 -9.19 -58.11
N ARG A 398 20.07 -9.38 -58.70
CA ARG A 398 20.98 -10.49 -58.43
C ARG A 398 22.41 -9.99 -58.28
N TRP A 399 23.17 -10.63 -57.42
CA TRP A 399 24.62 -10.40 -57.31
C TRP A 399 25.34 -11.31 -58.28
N ILE A 400 26.00 -10.72 -59.27
CA ILE A 400 26.72 -11.46 -60.29
C ILE A 400 28.21 -11.18 -60.17
N GLU A 401 28.99 -12.26 -60.08
CA GLU A 401 30.44 -12.21 -60.27
C GLU A 401 30.76 -12.42 -61.76
N LEU A 402 31.36 -11.42 -62.38
CA LEU A 402 31.89 -11.48 -63.73
C LEU A 402 33.39 -11.72 -63.68
N THR A 403 33.84 -12.78 -64.34
CA THR A 403 35.27 -13.01 -64.57
C THR A 403 35.57 -13.14 -66.06
N GLY A 404 36.78 -12.78 -66.49
CA GLY A 404 37.12 -12.85 -67.91
C GLY A 404 38.60 -12.67 -68.22
N ILE A 405 38.99 -13.18 -69.38
CA ILE A 405 40.35 -13.16 -69.92
C ILE A 405 40.35 -12.63 -71.35
N LEU A 406 41.36 -11.84 -71.70
CA LEU A 406 41.56 -11.37 -73.06
C LEU A 406 42.26 -12.44 -73.92
N GLN A 407 41.64 -12.83 -75.02
CA GLN A 407 42.26 -13.54 -76.12
C GLN A 407 42.73 -12.52 -77.18
N PRO A 408 44.05 -12.33 -77.35
CA PRO A 408 44.57 -11.41 -78.35
C PRO A 408 44.32 -11.92 -79.78
N ALA A 409 44.31 -11.01 -80.75
CA ALA A 409 44.08 -11.35 -82.16
C ALA A 409 45.21 -12.23 -82.74
N GLN A 410 44.85 -13.24 -83.53
CA GLN A 410 45.76 -14.11 -84.28
C GLN A 410 45.19 -14.36 -85.68
N ASP A 411 46.03 -14.23 -86.73
CA ASP A 411 45.67 -14.39 -88.15
C ASP A 411 44.38 -13.62 -88.56
N ALA A 412 43.34 -14.33 -89.03
CA ALA A 412 42.05 -13.77 -89.47
C ALA A 412 41.01 -13.64 -88.33
N THR A 413 41.39 -13.92 -87.07
CA THR A 413 40.48 -13.84 -85.90
C THR A 413 40.75 -12.60 -85.04
N PRO A 414 39.74 -11.73 -84.80
CA PRO A 414 39.88 -10.52 -83.98
C PRO A 414 40.04 -10.85 -82.49
N ALA A 415 40.56 -9.89 -81.70
CA ALA A 415 40.74 -10.04 -80.26
C ALA A 415 39.38 -10.09 -79.53
N ARG A 416 39.25 -10.97 -78.53
CA ARG A 416 38.00 -11.19 -77.79
C ARG A 416 38.22 -11.35 -76.30
N VAL A 417 37.27 -10.96 -75.46
CA VAL A 417 37.27 -11.28 -74.03
C VAL A 417 36.34 -12.47 -73.81
N LEU A 418 36.87 -13.59 -73.32
CA LEU A 418 36.06 -14.73 -72.89
C LEU A 418 35.87 -14.66 -71.39
N GLY A 419 34.64 -14.79 -70.93
CA GLY A 419 34.33 -14.66 -69.52
C GLY A 419 33.24 -15.60 -69.05
N THR A 420 33.15 -15.71 -67.73
CA THR A 420 32.07 -16.40 -67.04
C THR A 420 31.30 -15.41 -66.17
N ALA A 421 30.03 -15.72 -65.93
CA ALA A 421 29.20 -15.05 -64.95
C ALA A 421 28.65 -16.10 -63.98
N VAL A 422 28.71 -15.81 -62.69
CA VAL A 422 28.17 -16.66 -61.63
C VAL A 422 27.21 -15.84 -60.79
N ASP A 423 26.02 -16.38 -60.56
CA ASP A 423 25.11 -15.83 -59.57
C ASP A 423 25.64 -16.20 -58.17
N ILE A 424 26.09 -15.19 -57.43
CA ILE A 424 26.63 -15.30 -56.07
C ILE A 424 25.66 -14.75 -55.03
N THR A 425 24.38 -14.57 -55.39
CA THR A 425 23.33 -14.01 -54.53
C THR A 425 23.21 -14.77 -53.22
N ASP A 426 23.17 -16.10 -53.24
CA ASP A 426 23.09 -16.94 -52.03
C ASP A 426 24.31 -16.77 -51.11
N ARG A 427 25.52 -16.65 -51.68
CA ARG A 427 26.75 -16.40 -50.90
C ARG A 427 26.72 -15.04 -50.23
N LYS A 428 26.26 -13.99 -50.93
CA LYS A 428 26.11 -12.65 -50.34
C LYS A 428 25.02 -12.62 -49.27
N HIS A 429 23.94 -13.38 -49.43
CA HIS A 429 22.93 -13.55 -48.38
C HIS A 429 23.50 -14.22 -47.12
N ALA A 430 24.33 -15.26 -47.26
CA ALA A 430 24.98 -15.92 -46.11
C ALA A 430 25.98 -15.02 -45.36
N GLU A 431 26.79 -14.23 -46.09
CA GLU A 431 27.69 -13.22 -45.48
C GLU A 431 26.89 -12.15 -44.71
N ASP A 432 25.76 -11.70 -45.27
CA ASP A 432 24.85 -10.75 -44.63
C ASP A 432 24.11 -11.35 -43.43
N GLU A 433 23.72 -12.63 -43.47
CA GLU A 433 23.08 -13.34 -42.35
C GLU A 433 24.03 -13.48 -41.15
N LEU A 434 25.30 -13.81 -41.39
CA LEU A 434 26.31 -13.90 -40.33
C LEU A 434 26.53 -12.53 -39.67
N ARG A 435 26.72 -11.46 -40.47
CA ARG A 435 26.82 -10.09 -39.95
C ARG A 435 25.57 -9.70 -39.16
N ARG A 436 24.36 -9.98 -39.67
CA ARG A 436 23.09 -9.74 -38.96
C ARG A 436 22.95 -10.58 -37.69
N SER A 437 23.55 -11.76 -37.63
CA SER A 437 23.57 -12.58 -36.41
C SER A 437 24.51 -12.01 -35.35
N GLU A 438 25.70 -11.54 -35.73
CA GLU A 438 26.63 -10.85 -34.81
C GLU A 438 26.03 -9.54 -34.30
N GLU A 439 25.37 -8.76 -35.17
CA GLU A 439 24.65 -7.54 -34.80
C GLU A 439 23.46 -7.84 -33.87
N ARG A 440 22.68 -8.90 -34.14
CA ARG A 440 21.60 -9.35 -33.25
C ARG A 440 22.12 -9.77 -31.87
N TYR A 441 23.20 -10.54 -31.79
CA TYR A 441 23.79 -10.94 -30.50
C TYR A 441 24.28 -9.73 -29.71
N ARG A 442 24.93 -8.76 -30.36
CA ARG A 442 25.35 -7.51 -29.71
C ARG A 442 24.14 -6.71 -29.21
N ALA A 443 23.10 -6.55 -30.03
CA ALA A 443 21.88 -5.84 -29.66
C ALA A 443 21.12 -6.50 -28.49
N LEU A 444 21.06 -7.84 -28.45
CA LEU A 444 20.45 -8.60 -27.34
C LEU A 444 21.21 -8.43 -26.03
N MET A 445 22.54 -8.49 -26.09
CA MET A 445 23.36 -8.23 -24.91
C MET A 445 23.17 -6.79 -24.43
N GLU A 446 23.09 -5.82 -25.34
CA GLU A 446 22.89 -4.41 -25.01
C GLU A 446 21.50 -4.09 -24.46
N SER A 447 20.45 -4.84 -24.83
CA SER A 447 19.07 -4.60 -24.38
C SER A 447 18.65 -5.35 -23.10
N LEU A 448 19.45 -6.31 -22.61
CA LEU A 448 19.19 -6.99 -21.35
C LEU A 448 19.29 -6.01 -20.19
N ASP A 449 18.18 -5.82 -19.47
CA ASP A 449 18.13 -5.02 -18.23
C ASP A 449 18.76 -5.76 -17.03
N GLU A 450 18.97 -7.08 -17.12
CA GLU A 450 19.72 -7.84 -16.12
C GLU A 450 21.23 -7.71 -16.38
N GLY A 451 22.00 -7.58 -15.31
CA GLY A 451 23.45 -7.54 -15.40
C GLY A 451 23.96 -8.89 -15.87
N PHE A 452 24.69 -8.91 -16.97
CA PHE A 452 25.30 -10.10 -17.53
C PHE A 452 26.81 -9.94 -17.59
N CYS A 453 27.54 -10.97 -17.15
CA CYS A 453 28.97 -11.05 -17.43
C CYS A 453 29.44 -12.50 -17.58
N VAL A 454 30.48 -12.68 -18.39
CA VAL A 454 31.26 -13.92 -18.43
C VAL A 454 32.56 -13.67 -17.71
N ILE A 455 32.86 -14.49 -16.71
CA ILE A 455 34.08 -14.40 -15.92
C ILE A 455 34.93 -15.65 -16.13
N GLN A 456 36.24 -15.49 -15.95
CA GLN A 456 37.19 -16.60 -15.82
C GLN A 456 37.65 -16.69 -14.38
N MET A 457 37.44 -17.84 -13.74
CA MET A 457 37.90 -18.07 -12.37
C MET A 457 39.42 -18.17 -12.29
N LEU A 458 39.99 -17.52 -11.28
CA LEU A 458 41.42 -17.57 -10.95
C LEU A 458 41.62 -18.33 -9.64
N TYR A 459 42.57 -19.27 -9.66
CA TYR A 459 42.89 -20.13 -8.54
C TYR A 459 44.32 -19.89 -8.07
N ALA A 460 44.53 -19.98 -6.76
CA ALA A 460 45.86 -20.06 -6.19
C ALA A 460 46.54 -21.41 -6.56
N PRO A 461 47.87 -21.52 -6.42
CA PRO A 461 48.61 -22.75 -6.71
C PRO A 461 48.12 -23.98 -5.93
N ASP A 462 47.45 -23.78 -4.80
CA ASP A 462 46.85 -24.82 -3.97
C ASP A 462 45.42 -25.19 -4.39
N GLY A 463 44.91 -24.63 -5.49
CA GLY A 463 43.59 -24.91 -6.05
C GLY A 463 42.43 -24.16 -5.37
N ARG A 464 42.69 -23.20 -4.49
CA ARG A 464 41.64 -22.35 -3.89
C ARG A 464 41.23 -21.22 -4.83
N PRO A 465 39.92 -20.94 -5.02
CA PRO A 465 39.47 -19.81 -5.80
C PRO A 465 39.82 -18.51 -5.05
N VAL A 466 40.50 -17.59 -5.72
CA VAL A 466 40.99 -16.35 -5.09
C VAL A 466 40.42 -15.08 -5.71
N ASP A 467 40.08 -15.13 -6.99
CA ASP A 467 39.59 -13.99 -7.77
C ASP A 467 38.94 -14.49 -9.07
N TYR A 468 38.43 -13.58 -9.89
CA TYR A 468 38.00 -13.84 -11.26
C TYR A 468 38.22 -12.63 -12.17
N ARG A 469 38.43 -12.90 -13.46
CA ARG A 469 38.60 -11.88 -14.50
C ARG A 469 37.34 -11.74 -15.35
N PHE A 470 36.89 -10.51 -15.60
CA PHE A 470 35.79 -10.28 -16.52
C PHE A 470 36.25 -10.43 -17.98
N LEU A 471 35.59 -11.30 -18.74
CA LEU A 471 35.85 -11.50 -20.16
C LEU A 471 34.85 -10.75 -21.04
N GLN A 472 33.61 -10.67 -20.58
CA GLN A 472 32.52 -9.98 -21.27
C GLN A 472 31.56 -9.42 -20.22
N VAL A 473 31.02 -8.23 -20.48
CA VAL A 473 29.94 -7.62 -19.70
C VAL A 473 28.94 -7.00 -20.66
N ASN A 474 27.70 -6.81 -20.22
CA ASN A 474 26.70 -6.02 -20.94
C ASN A 474 26.53 -4.61 -20.32
N PRO A 475 25.77 -3.68 -20.93
CA PRO A 475 25.55 -2.35 -20.36
C PRO A 475 24.85 -2.36 -18.99
N ALA A 476 23.90 -3.27 -18.76
CA ALA A 476 23.23 -3.38 -17.46
C ALA A 476 24.17 -3.81 -16.32
N PHE A 477 25.28 -4.49 -16.62
CA PHE A 477 26.34 -4.76 -15.65
C PHE A 477 26.84 -3.47 -15.02
N GLU A 478 27.16 -2.45 -15.81
CA GLU A 478 27.66 -1.17 -15.28
C GLU A 478 26.58 -0.44 -14.48
N LYS A 479 25.32 -0.49 -14.93
CA LYS A 479 24.16 0.09 -14.21
C LYS A 479 23.94 -0.56 -12.83
N HIS A 480 24.03 -1.88 -12.77
CA HIS A 480 23.75 -2.65 -11.54
C HIS A 480 24.93 -2.67 -10.58
N THR A 481 26.16 -2.67 -11.08
CA THR A 481 27.37 -2.76 -10.24
C THR A 481 28.07 -1.44 -10.00
N GLY A 482 27.86 -0.44 -10.87
CA GLY A 482 28.62 0.81 -10.91
C GLY A 482 30.05 0.66 -11.45
N MET A 483 30.46 -0.54 -11.88
CA MET A 483 31.81 -0.82 -12.35
C MET A 483 31.96 -0.52 -13.83
N VAL A 484 32.64 0.57 -14.17
CA VAL A 484 32.90 0.97 -15.57
C VAL A 484 34.20 0.34 -16.08
N GLY A 485 34.18 -0.21 -17.29
CA GLY A 485 35.39 -0.75 -17.95
C GLY A 485 35.97 -1.98 -17.26
N ALA A 486 35.11 -2.90 -16.80
CA ALA A 486 35.52 -4.09 -16.06
C ALA A 486 36.23 -5.17 -16.91
N VAL A 487 35.98 -5.20 -18.23
CA VAL A 487 36.53 -6.23 -19.14
C VAL A 487 38.06 -6.24 -19.10
N GLY A 488 38.64 -7.43 -18.91
CA GLY A 488 40.08 -7.67 -18.81
C GLY A 488 40.66 -7.53 -17.40
N ARG A 489 39.95 -6.88 -16.48
CA ARG A 489 40.36 -6.66 -15.09
C ARG A 489 39.81 -7.74 -14.16
N THR A 490 40.42 -7.90 -12.99
CA THR A 490 39.91 -8.81 -11.95
C THR A 490 38.98 -8.12 -10.97
N MET A 491 38.15 -8.89 -10.26
CA MET A 491 37.24 -8.30 -9.26
C MET A 491 37.99 -7.56 -8.17
N ARG A 492 39.12 -8.09 -7.69
CA ARG A 492 39.93 -7.41 -6.66
C ARG A 492 40.64 -6.16 -7.16
N GLU A 493 40.93 -6.04 -8.45
CA GLU A 493 41.46 -4.80 -9.05
C GLU A 493 40.42 -3.66 -9.10
N ILE A 494 39.13 -4.01 -9.08
CA ILE A 494 38.03 -3.03 -9.14
C ILE A 494 37.47 -2.75 -7.74
N ALA A 495 37.24 -3.80 -6.95
CA ALA A 495 36.73 -3.75 -5.58
C ALA A 495 37.59 -4.64 -4.65
N PRO A 496 38.68 -4.09 -4.07
CA PRO A 496 39.63 -4.85 -3.25
C PRO A 496 39.01 -5.53 -2.02
N GLU A 497 37.96 -4.92 -1.46
CA GLU A 497 37.25 -5.40 -0.26
C GLU A 497 36.11 -6.40 -0.57
N HIS A 498 35.98 -6.83 -1.84
CA HIS A 498 34.95 -7.78 -2.21
C HIS A 498 35.07 -9.12 -1.47
N GLU A 499 33.93 -9.65 -1.04
CA GLU A 499 33.87 -10.70 -0.03
C GLU A 499 34.26 -12.07 -0.58
N ALA A 500 34.96 -12.86 0.23
CA ALA A 500 35.52 -14.15 -0.19
C ALA A 500 34.47 -15.16 -0.70
N HIS A 501 33.26 -15.11 -0.15
CA HIS A 501 32.19 -16.05 -0.46
C HIS A 501 31.77 -16.00 -1.95
N TRP A 502 31.91 -14.85 -2.62
CA TRP A 502 31.65 -14.74 -4.06
C TRP A 502 32.61 -15.60 -4.88
N PHE A 503 33.90 -15.57 -4.56
CA PHE A 503 34.92 -16.41 -5.22
C PHE A 503 34.69 -17.89 -4.96
N GLU A 504 34.27 -18.25 -3.75
CA GLU A 504 33.97 -19.63 -3.38
C GLU A 504 32.76 -20.18 -4.15
N ILE A 505 31.68 -19.40 -4.26
CA ILE A 505 30.48 -19.80 -4.98
C ILE A 505 30.80 -19.98 -6.47
N TYR A 506 31.41 -19.00 -7.12
CA TYR A 506 31.73 -19.09 -8.55
C TYR A 506 32.81 -20.13 -8.83
N GLY A 507 33.79 -20.29 -7.95
CA GLY A 507 34.80 -21.35 -8.04
C GLY A 507 34.22 -22.75 -7.85
N ARG A 508 33.13 -22.90 -7.09
CA ARG A 508 32.37 -24.16 -7.03
C ARG A 508 31.63 -24.41 -8.33
N VAL A 509 30.94 -23.42 -8.89
CA VAL A 509 30.22 -23.54 -10.18
C VAL A 509 31.18 -23.92 -11.31
N ALA A 510 32.33 -23.25 -11.40
CA ALA A 510 33.35 -23.54 -12.41
C ALA A 510 33.88 -24.99 -12.32
N ARG A 511 34.07 -25.53 -11.11
CA ARG A 511 34.58 -26.91 -10.91
C ARG A 511 33.50 -27.97 -11.08
N THR A 512 32.33 -27.75 -10.50
CA THR A 512 31.23 -28.75 -10.44
C THR A 512 30.34 -28.73 -11.68
N GLY A 513 30.30 -27.61 -12.41
CA GLY A 513 29.39 -27.40 -13.53
C GLY A 513 27.93 -27.24 -13.11
N GLU A 514 27.61 -27.35 -11.82
CA GLU A 514 26.25 -27.23 -11.32
C GLU A 514 25.87 -25.74 -11.19
N PRO A 515 24.74 -25.32 -11.77
CA PRO A 515 24.29 -23.93 -11.66
C PRO A 515 23.77 -23.63 -10.26
N VAL A 516 23.87 -22.38 -9.83
CA VAL A 516 23.37 -21.92 -8.53
C VAL A 516 22.69 -20.57 -8.64
N ARG A 517 21.59 -20.40 -7.91
CA ARG A 517 20.93 -19.09 -7.68
C ARG A 517 20.99 -18.74 -6.20
N PHE A 518 21.33 -17.50 -5.88
CA PHE A 518 21.41 -17.03 -4.50
C PHE A 518 21.23 -15.51 -4.41
N GLU A 519 20.79 -15.04 -3.24
CA GLU A 519 20.66 -13.62 -2.94
C GLU A 519 21.62 -13.20 -1.83
N ASN A 520 22.62 -12.38 -2.16
CA ASN A 520 23.63 -11.95 -1.20
C ASN A 520 23.90 -10.44 -1.30
N GLU A 521 24.34 -9.88 -0.17
CA GLU A 521 24.87 -8.52 -0.09
C GLU A 521 26.33 -8.50 -0.58
N ALA A 522 26.61 -7.61 -1.53
CA ALA A 522 27.96 -7.15 -1.81
C ALA A 522 28.16 -5.83 -1.07
N ARG A 523 28.64 -5.90 0.17
CA ARG A 523 28.87 -4.74 1.04
C ARG A 523 29.92 -3.81 0.46
N ALA A 524 30.95 -4.38 -0.18
CA ALA A 524 31.94 -3.60 -0.92
C ALA A 524 31.32 -2.71 -2.01
N LEU A 525 30.12 -3.05 -2.50
CA LEU A 525 29.36 -2.29 -3.50
C LEU A 525 28.14 -1.57 -2.90
N GLY A 526 27.85 -1.78 -1.60
CA GLY A 526 26.67 -1.23 -0.92
C GLY A 526 25.33 -1.70 -1.51
N ARG A 527 25.30 -2.89 -2.13
CA ARG A 527 24.16 -3.39 -2.90
C ARG A 527 23.84 -4.86 -2.61
N TRP A 528 22.59 -5.23 -2.82
CA TRP A 528 22.12 -6.61 -2.77
C TRP A 528 21.87 -7.13 -4.18
N PHE A 529 22.33 -8.35 -4.44
CA PHE A 529 22.15 -8.99 -5.75
C PHE A 529 21.43 -10.32 -5.61
N ASP A 530 20.49 -10.57 -6.52
CA ASP A 530 20.02 -11.92 -6.88
C ASP A 530 20.86 -12.38 -8.07
N VAL A 531 21.63 -13.45 -7.89
CA VAL A 531 22.62 -13.92 -8.86
C VAL A 531 22.32 -15.34 -9.26
N TYR A 532 22.27 -15.57 -10.57
CA TYR A 532 22.30 -16.87 -11.21
C TYR A 532 23.65 -17.09 -11.88
N ALA A 533 24.36 -18.14 -11.47
CA ALA A 533 25.68 -18.48 -11.98
C ALA A 533 25.66 -19.86 -12.64
N THR A 534 26.20 -19.96 -13.86
CA THR A 534 26.30 -21.21 -14.63
C THR A 534 27.65 -21.35 -15.33
N CYS A 535 28.15 -22.58 -15.48
CA CYS A 535 29.43 -22.82 -16.15
C CYS A 535 29.23 -22.88 -17.67
N THR A 536 30.02 -22.11 -18.42
CA THR A 536 30.01 -22.12 -19.90
C THR A 536 31.11 -22.98 -20.49
N ASP A 537 32.24 -23.09 -19.80
CA ASP A 537 33.36 -23.96 -20.19
C ASP A 537 34.15 -24.40 -18.95
N ARG A 538 34.10 -25.70 -18.65
CA ARG A 538 34.78 -26.31 -17.49
C ARG A 538 36.28 -26.44 -17.69
N ALA A 539 36.76 -26.60 -18.94
CA ALA A 539 38.18 -26.74 -19.23
C ALA A 539 38.93 -25.43 -19.00
N THR A 540 38.28 -24.29 -19.29
CA THR A 540 38.87 -22.96 -19.11
C THR A 540 38.39 -22.22 -17.86
N GLY A 541 37.47 -22.82 -17.09
CA GLY A 541 36.95 -22.28 -15.83
C GLY A 541 36.06 -21.05 -16.02
N LYS A 542 35.32 -20.98 -17.14
CA LYS A 542 34.44 -19.86 -17.46
C LYS A 542 33.06 -20.03 -16.86
N VAL A 543 32.54 -18.96 -16.27
CA VAL A 543 31.24 -18.89 -15.62
C VAL A 543 30.48 -17.70 -16.19
N ALA A 544 29.25 -17.91 -16.63
CA ALA A 544 28.31 -16.84 -16.95
C ALA A 544 27.50 -16.49 -15.70
N LEU A 545 27.39 -15.21 -15.43
CA LEU A 545 26.63 -14.65 -14.33
C LEU A 545 25.51 -13.78 -14.91
N LEU A 546 24.30 -14.00 -14.43
CA LEU A 546 23.13 -13.17 -14.65
C LEU A 546 22.67 -12.65 -13.29
N PHE A 547 22.54 -11.34 -13.11
CA PHE A 547 22.25 -10.78 -11.80
C PHE A 547 21.43 -9.48 -11.84
N THR A 548 20.64 -9.30 -10.79
CA THR A 548 19.76 -8.14 -10.64
C THR A 548 20.02 -7.47 -9.30
N ASP A 549 20.09 -6.13 -9.30
CA ASP A 549 20.14 -5.34 -8.07
C ASP A 549 18.77 -5.36 -7.40
N ILE A 550 18.70 -5.95 -6.20
CA ILE A 550 17.47 -6.08 -5.39
C ILE A 550 17.51 -5.18 -4.14
N THR A 551 18.38 -4.17 -4.12
CA THR A 551 18.59 -3.29 -2.96
C THR A 551 17.32 -2.55 -2.55
N GLU A 552 16.58 -1.97 -3.50
CA GLU A 552 15.32 -1.26 -3.20
C GLU A 552 14.24 -2.20 -2.66
N ARG A 553 14.14 -3.41 -3.23
CA ARG A 553 13.22 -4.44 -2.74
C ARG A 553 13.52 -4.79 -1.28
N ARG A 554 14.80 -5.04 -0.95
CA ARG A 554 15.24 -5.36 0.41
C ARG A 554 14.97 -4.22 1.40
N ARG A 555 15.27 -2.97 1.03
CA ARG A 555 14.97 -1.78 1.86
C ARG A 555 13.48 -1.60 2.11
N SER A 556 12.65 -1.85 1.11
CA SER A 556 11.18 -1.72 1.23
C SER A 556 10.60 -2.79 2.14
N GLU A 557 11.03 -4.05 2.01
CA GLU A 557 10.63 -5.15 2.90
C GLU A 557 11.03 -4.90 4.36
N GLU A 558 12.24 -4.39 4.60
CA GLU A 558 12.72 -4.09 5.94
C GLU A 558 11.97 -2.90 6.57
N SER A 559 11.69 -1.85 5.79
CA SER A 559 10.86 -0.72 6.21
C SER A 559 9.44 -1.15 6.59
N LEU A 560 8.81 -2.01 5.78
CA LEU A 560 7.49 -2.58 6.07
C LEU A 560 7.49 -3.39 7.37
N ARG A 561 8.51 -4.23 7.58
CA ARG A 561 8.65 -5.00 8.84
C ARG A 561 8.79 -4.10 10.06
N ARG A 562 9.58 -3.02 9.94
CA ARG A 562 9.74 -2.04 11.02
C ARG A 562 8.42 -1.34 11.35
N LEU A 563 7.70 -0.84 10.34
CA LEU A 563 6.42 -0.17 10.54
C LEU A 563 5.37 -1.11 11.17
N ALA A 564 5.35 -2.37 10.75
CA ALA A 564 4.46 -3.38 11.33
C ALA A 564 4.76 -3.64 12.82
N ALA A 565 6.05 -3.67 13.20
CA ALA A 565 6.46 -3.81 14.60
C ALA A 565 6.05 -2.60 15.44
N GLU A 566 6.25 -1.38 14.93
CA GLU A 566 5.86 -0.12 15.61
C GLU A 566 4.33 -0.06 15.82
N LEU A 567 3.54 -0.48 14.82
CA LEU A 567 2.08 -0.52 14.93
C LEU A 567 1.60 -1.55 15.96
N ALA A 568 2.20 -2.75 15.95
CA ALA A 568 1.86 -3.81 16.90
C ALA A 568 2.18 -3.41 18.36
N GLU A 569 3.29 -2.70 18.58
CA GLU A 569 3.64 -2.19 19.89
C GLU A 569 2.66 -1.11 20.37
N SER A 570 2.24 -0.19 19.48
CA SER A 570 1.22 0.81 19.78
C SER A 570 -0.12 0.17 20.18
N ASP A 571 -0.55 -0.86 19.45
CA ASP A 571 -1.81 -1.55 19.71
C ASP A 571 -1.80 -2.31 21.04
N ARG A 572 -0.67 -2.93 21.37
CA ARG A 572 -0.47 -3.59 22.67
C ARG A 572 -0.57 -2.60 23.83
N ARG A 573 0.10 -1.44 23.74
CA ARG A 573 0.03 -0.38 24.78
C ARG A 573 -1.40 0.14 24.96
N LYS A 574 -2.18 0.30 23.88
CA LYS A 574 -3.60 0.69 23.96
C LYS A 574 -4.45 -0.37 24.65
N THR A 575 -4.21 -1.65 24.36
CA THR A 575 -4.95 -2.75 24.96
C THR A 575 -4.67 -2.86 26.46
N GLU A 576 -3.41 -2.74 26.87
CA GLU A 576 -3.00 -2.71 28.28
C GLU A 576 -3.57 -1.48 29.02
N PHE A 577 -3.68 -0.33 28.34
CA PHE A 577 -4.36 0.87 28.86
C PHE A 577 -5.84 0.64 29.13
N LEU A 578 -6.59 0.09 28.16
CA LEU A 578 -8.03 -0.15 28.32
C LEU A 578 -8.32 -1.14 29.47
N ALA A 579 -7.46 -2.15 29.65
CA ALA A 579 -7.58 -3.09 30.75
C ALA A 579 -7.36 -2.42 32.12
N THR A 580 -6.32 -1.59 32.25
CA THR A 580 -6.01 -0.86 33.49
C THR A 580 -7.11 0.15 33.81
N LEU A 581 -7.61 0.87 32.80
CA LEU A 581 -8.71 1.81 32.92
C LEU A 581 -9.99 1.15 33.45
N ALA A 582 -10.37 0.01 32.86
CA ALA A 582 -11.55 -0.73 33.30
C ALA A 582 -11.43 -1.15 34.77
N HIS A 583 -10.24 -1.54 35.21
CA HIS A 583 -9.99 -1.93 36.60
C HIS A 583 -10.05 -0.73 37.56
N GLU A 584 -9.41 0.39 37.23
CA GLU A 584 -9.38 1.59 38.08
C GLU A 584 -10.75 2.31 38.15
N LEU A 585 -11.61 2.18 37.12
CA LEU A 585 -13.00 2.66 37.19
C LEU A 585 -13.91 1.74 38.00
N ARG A 586 -13.71 0.41 37.91
CA ARG A 586 -14.51 -0.57 38.65
C ARG A 586 -14.26 -0.48 40.16
N ASN A 587 -13.03 -0.19 40.56
CA ASN A 587 -12.61 -0.11 41.96
C ASN A 587 -13.42 0.88 42.83
N PRO A 588 -13.61 2.16 42.46
CA PRO A 588 -14.44 3.09 43.22
C PRO A 588 -15.94 2.83 43.07
N LEU A 589 -16.39 2.18 41.99
CA LEU A 589 -17.79 1.82 41.81
C LEU A 589 -18.27 0.77 42.83
N ALA A 590 -17.44 -0.21 43.17
CA ALA A 590 -17.83 -1.28 44.09
C ALA A 590 -18.19 -0.78 45.51
N PRO A 591 -17.39 0.06 46.19
CA PRO A 591 -17.79 0.64 47.47
C PRO A 591 -18.98 1.59 47.35
N ILE A 592 -19.18 2.28 46.21
CA ILE A 592 -20.39 3.10 46.00
C ILE A 592 -21.64 2.21 46.02
N SER A 593 -21.62 1.11 45.26
CA SER A 593 -22.72 0.14 45.24
C SER A 593 -22.96 -0.50 46.60
N ASN A 594 -21.90 -0.85 47.33
CA ASN A 594 -22.01 -1.43 48.68
C ASN A 594 -22.57 -0.40 49.68
N GLY A 595 -22.16 0.87 49.58
CA GLY A 595 -22.71 1.94 50.41
C GLY A 595 -24.21 2.15 50.18
N LEU A 596 -24.67 2.06 48.93
CA LEU A 596 -26.11 2.12 48.60
C LEU A 596 -26.88 0.93 49.21
N GLN A 597 -26.31 -0.27 49.21
CA GLN A 597 -26.92 -1.43 49.88
C GLN A 597 -26.98 -1.26 51.40
N LEU A 598 -25.92 -0.72 52.01
CA LEU A 598 -25.89 -0.42 53.44
C LEU A 598 -26.95 0.62 53.83
N LEU A 599 -27.17 1.65 53.01
CA LEU A 599 -28.25 2.63 53.22
C LEU A 599 -29.64 1.99 53.17
N ARG A 600 -29.84 0.94 52.36
CA ARG A 600 -31.12 0.22 52.23
C ARG A 600 -31.39 -0.73 53.41
N ILE A 601 -30.34 -1.31 53.99
CA ILE A 601 -30.47 -2.34 55.05
C ILE A 601 -30.39 -1.72 56.45
N ALA A 602 -29.71 -0.57 56.60
CA ALA A 602 -29.62 0.14 57.87
C ALA A 602 -30.94 0.84 58.20
N ASP A 603 -31.93 0.12 58.74
CA ASP A 603 -33.16 0.71 59.22
C ASP A 603 -32.97 1.24 60.65
N GLY A 604 -33.14 2.56 60.85
CA GLY A 604 -32.96 3.24 62.14
C GLY A 604 -31.54 3.59 62.61
N ASP A 605 -30.47 3.12 61.95
CA ASP A 605 -29.07 3.46 62.34
C ASP A 605 -28.52 4.67 61.55
N ALA A 606 -28.60 5.85 62.17
CA ALA A 606 -28.12 7.10 61.58
C ALA A 606 -26.59 7.14 61.37
N GLU A 607 -25.82 6.47 62.23
CA GLU A 607 -24.36 6.48 62.19
C GLU A 607 -23.82 5.56 61.09
N ALA A 608 -24.47 4.42 60.85
CA ALA A 608 -24.18 3.56 59.71
C ALA A 608 -24.55 4.24 58.38
N LYS A 609 -25.68 4.96 58.33
CA LYS A 609 -26.07 5.72 57.13
C LYS A 609 -25.07 6.82 56.80
N GLU A 610 -24.63 7.56 57.80
CA GLU A 610 -23.67 8.65 57.62
C GLU A 610 -22.28 8.12 57.21
N ARG A 611 -21.83 7.00 57.78
CA ARG A 611 -20.59 6.33 57.32
C ARG A 611 -20.68 5.84 55.89
N ALA A 612 -21.81 5.24 55.49
CA ALA A 612 -22.03 4.82 54.12
C ALA A 612 -22.03 6.02 53.15
N ARG A 613 -22.72 7.11 53.52
CA ARG A 613 -22.76 8.37 52.76
C ARG A 613 -21.36 8.95 52.53
N ASN A 614 -20.58 9.12 53.61
CA ASN A 614 -19.21 9.65 53.55
C ASN A 614 -18.26 8.76 52.73
N MET A 615 -18.41 7.44 52.80
CA MET A 615 -17.65 6.51 51.96
C MET A 615 -18.00 6.68 50.48
N MET A 616 -19.28 6.68 50.12
CA MET A 616 -19.73 6.83 48.74
C MET A 616 -19.31 8.18 48.15
N GLU A 617 -19.45 9.26 48.91
CA GLU A 617 -19.07 10.60 48.46
C GLU A 617 -17.56 10.71 48.19
N ARG A 618 -16.72 10.10 49.04
CA ARG A 618 -15.28 10.03 48.81
C ARG A 618 -14.93 9.24 47.54
N GLN A 619 -15.60 8.12 47.30
CA GLN A 619 -15.37 7.31 46.09
C GLN A 619 -15.89 8.01 44.83
N LEU A 620 -17.02 8.70 44.89
CA LEU A 620 -17.57 9.47 43.78
C LEU A 620 -16.63 10.62 43.39
N ARG A 621 -16.14 11.38 44.37
CA ARG A 621 -15.12 12.42 44.15
C ARG A 621 -13.83 11.85 43.54
N HIS A 622 -13.47 10.61 43.88
CA HIS A 622 -12.32 9.94 43.27
C HIS A 622 -12.57 9.57 41.80
N LEU A 623 -13.76 9.02 41.50
CA LEU A 623 -14.17 8.64 40.15
C LEU A 623 -14.23 9.86 39.21
N VAL A 624 -14.82 10.98 39.65
CA VAL A 624 -14.90 12.22 38.86
C VAL A 624 -13.51 12.71 38.48
N ARG A 625 -12.60 12.82 39.46
CA ARG A 625 -11.21 13.23 39.19
C ARG A 625 -10.50 12.32 38.18
N LEU A 626 -10.72 11.01 38.30
CA LEU A 626 -10.10 10.02 37.42
C LEU A 626 -10.62 10.12 35.98
N VAL A 627 -11.91 10.42 35.81
CA VAL A 627 -12.52 10.68 34.50
C VAL A 627 -12.00 12.00 33.90
N ASP A 628 -11.89 13.05 34.70
CA ASP A 628 -11.36 14.35 34.26
C ASP A 628 -9.90 14.23 33.79
N ASP A 629 -9.06 13.50 34.53
CA ASP A 629 -7.67 13.22 34.14
C ASP A 629 -7.57 12.49 32.78
N LEU A 630 -8.49 11.57 32.50
CA LEU A 630 -8.56 10.86 31.22
C LEU A 630 -9.02 11.75 30.07
N LEU A 631 -10.00 12.62 30.33
CA LEU A 631 -10.48 13.59 29.35
C LEU A 631 -9.40 14.62 29.02
N ASP A 632 -8.62 15.05 30.01
CA ASP A 632 -7.47 15.92 29.81
C ASP A 632 -6.41 15.22 28.93
N ILE A 633 -6.06 13.95 29.17
CA ILE A 633 -5.13 13.22 28.28
C ILE A 633 -5.70 13.06 26.86
N ALA A 634 -6.98 12.72 26.72
CA ALA A 634 -7.58 12.52 25.41
C ALA A 634 -7.54 13.82 24.58
N ARG A 635 -7.78 14.96 25.22
CA ARG A 635 -7.67 16.29 24.60
C ARG A 635 -6.22 16.64 24.25
N ILE A 636 -5.28 16.30 25.12
CA ILE A 636 -3.85 16.56 24.93
C ILE A 636 -3.26 15.69 23.80
N SER A 637 -3.55 14.38 23.81
CA SER A 637 -3.04 13.42 22.82
C SER A 637 -3.63 13.65 21.43
N SER A 638 -4.84 14.23 21.34
CA SER A 638 -5.45 14.64 20.08
C SER A 638 -5.01 16.03 19.59
N GLY A 639 -4.11 16.72 20.33
CA GLY A 639 -3.62 18.05 19.96
C GLY A 639 -4.64 19.18 20.10
N LYS A 640 -5.76 18.95 20.78
CA LYS A 640 -6.90 19.89 20.88
C LYS A 640 -6.86 20.80 22.11
N VAL A 641 -5.75 20.84 22.84
CA VAL A 641 -5.61 21.72 24.02
C VAL A 641 -5.05 23.06 23.61
N GLU A 642 -5.89 24.09 23.69
CA GLU A 642 -5.48 25.49 23.64
C GLU A 642 -5.25 26.01 25.06
N LEU A 643 -4.05 26.51 25.34
CA LEU A 643 -3.73 27.14 26.62
C LEU A 643 -4.26 28.57 26.66
N LYS A 644 -4.94 28.93 27.75
CA LYS A 644 -5.36 30.33 27.99
C LYS A 644 -4.23 31.07 28.68
N LYS A 645 -3.18 31.41 27.93
CA LYS A 645 -2.02 32.13 28.48
C LYS A 645 -2.38 33.57 28.81
N GLU A 646 -2.34 33.92 30.08
CA GLU A 646 -2.57 35.27 30.60
C GLU A 646 -1.45 35.67 31.56
N ARG A 647 -1.42 36.95 31.96
CA ARG A 647 -0.46 37.41 32.98
C ARG A 647 -0.92 36.95 34.35
N THR A 648 -0.16 36.07 34.98
CA THR A 648 -0.49 35.49 36.29
C THR A 648 0.71 35.58 37.23
N ALA A 649 0.45 35.92 38.50
CA ALA A 649 1.46 35.89 39.54
C ALA A 649 1.82 34.44 39.93
N LEU A 650 3.11 34.15 40.02
CA LEU A 650 3.61 32.85 40.47
C LEU A 650 3.05 32.46 41.85
N ASP A 651 2.94 33.43 42.77
CA ASP A 651 2.40 33.18 44.12
C ASP A 651 0.94 32.72 44.08
N ALA A 652 0.13 33.24 43.15
CA ALA A 652 -1.26 32.82 43.01
C ALA A 652 -1.36 31.37 42.51
N ILE A 653 -0.47 30.98 41.59
CA ILE A 653 -0.38 29.61 41.06
C ILE A 653 0.05 28.64 42.16
N LEU A 654 1.16 28.96 42.87
CA LEU A 654 1.69 28.12 43.94
C LEU A 654 0.72 28.08 45.13
N GLY A 655 0.10 29.20 45.49
CA GLY A 655 -0.89 29.30 46.56
C GLY A 655 -2.11 28.42 46.29
N SER A 656 -2.68 28.49 45.08
CA SER A 656 -3.80 27.63 44.68
C SER A 656 -3.41 26.14 44.71
N ALA A 657 -2.20 25.80 44.27
CA ALA A 657 -1.72 24.43 44.30
C ALA A 657 -1.53 23.89 45.73
N VAL A 658 -0.96 24.70 46.63
CA VAL A 658 -0.79 24.36 48.04
C VAL A 658 -2.15 24.20 48.70
N GLU A 659 -3.06 25.16 48.53
CA GLU A 659 -4.41 25.11 49.11
C GLU A 659 -5.16 23.83 48.72
N SER A 660 -5.10 23.44 47.45
CA SER A 660 -5.74 22.21 46.97
C SER A 660 -5.09 20.92 47.51
N SER A 661 -3.81 20.98 47.88
CA SER A 661 -3.03 19.82 48.37
C SER A 661 -3.00 19.71 49.90
N MET A 662 -3.33 20.78 50.62
CA MET A 662 -3.29 20.84 52.10
C MET A 662 -4.14 19.77 52.80
N PRO A 663 -5.37 19.42 52.35
CA PRO A 663 -6.16 18.39 53.01
C PRO A 663 -5.44 17.04 53.07
N LEU A 664 -4.73 16.69 51.99
CA LEU A 664 -4.00 15.44 51.87
C LEU A 664 -2.70 15.46 52.71
N LEU A 665 -1.97 16.58 52.67
CA LEU A 665 -0.76 16.80 53.48
C LEU A 665 -1.05 16.77 54.99
N ASN A 666 -2.12 17.43 55.43
CA ASN A 666 -2.54 17.46 56.83
C ASN A 666 -3.00 16.09 57.32
N ALA A 667 -3.74 15.34 56.49
CA ALA A 667 -4.22 14.00 56.85
C ALA A 667 -3.07 13.03 57.14
N ALA A 668 -1.95 13.17 56.43
CA ALA A 668 -0.73 12.38 56.64
C ALA A 668 0.27 13.05 57.61
N GLY A 669 -0.06 14.21 58.18
CA GLY A 669 0.77 14.93 59.14
C GLY A 669 2.12 15.43 58.58
N HIS A 670 2.23 15.65 57.26
CA HIS A 670 3.47 16.09 56.63
C HIS A 670 3.82 17.55 56.98
N GLN A 671 5.12 17.84 57.03
CA GLN A 671 5.62 19.22 57.12
C GLN A 671 5.89 19.75 55.70
N LEU A 672 5.17 20.79 55.29
CA LEU A 672 5.37 21.49 54.03
C LEU A 672 6.15 22.78 54.26
N ASP A 673 7.37 22.86 53.70
CA ASP A 673 8.18 24.08 53.69
C ASP A 673 8.03 24.76 52.31
N VAL A 674 7.54 26.00 52.27
CA VAL A 674 7.36 26.77 51.03
C VAL A 674 8.37 27.92 50.97
N ASN A 675 9.24 27.91 49.95
CA ASN A 675 10.30 28.90 49.77
C ASN A 675 10.21 29.56 48.39
N ILE A 676 9.73 30.80 48.35
CA ILE A 676 9.60 31.58 47.11
C ILE A 676 10.64 32.71 47.15
N ALA A 677 11.67 32.62 46.31
CA ALA A 677 12.79 33.56 46.31
C ALA A 677 12.41 34.96 45.77
N GLU A 678 11.47 35.02 44.83
CA GLU A 678 10.97 36.27 44.23
C GLU A 678 9.43 36.34 44.27
N PRO A 679 8.84 36.76 45.41
CA PRO A 679 7.41 36.99 45.51
C PRO A 679 6.95 38.06 44.49
N GLY A 680 5.83 37.82 43.83
CA GLY A 680 5.21 38.71 42.86
C GLY A 680 5.66 38.51 41.41
N LEU A 681 6.50 37.50 41.13
CA LEU A 681 6.96 37.19 39.77
C LEU A 681 5.78 36.94 38.82
N GLN A 682 5.72 37.67 37.72
CA GLN A 682 4.67 37.56 36.72
C GLN A 682 5.08 36.61 35.59
N LEU A 683 4.20 35.67 35.25
CA LEU A 683 4.35 34.72 34.15
C LEU A 683 3.27 34.96 33.10
N VAL A 684 3.57 34.65 31.83
CA VAL A 684 2.56 34.56 30.77
C VAL A 684 2.22 33.08 30.58
N ALA A 685 1.21 32.62 31.30
CA ALA A 685 0.87 31.21 31.40
C ALA A 685 -0.62 30.98 31.65
N ASP A 686 -1.08 29.75 31.48
CA ASP A 686 -2.41 29.34 31.95
C ASP A 686 -2.28 28.98 33.44
N GLY A 687 -2.65 29.92 34.31
CA GLY A 687 -2.49 29.78 35.75
C GLY A 687 -3.20 28.56 36.34
N THR A 688 -4.36 28.20 35.78
CA THR A 688 -5.14 27.03 36.24
C THR A 688 -4.42 25.73 35.91
N ARG A 689 -3.89 25.62 34.68
CA ARG A 689 -3.15 24.43 34.23
C ARG A 689 -1.78 24.30 34.92
N LEU A 690 -1.11 25.41 35.24
CA LEU A 690 0.13 25.36 36.03
C LEU A 690 -0.13 25.01 37.51
N ALA A 691 -1.22 25.50 38.10
CA ALA A 691 -1.62 25.09 39.45
C ALA A 691 -1.89 23.58 39.51
N GLN A 692 -2.54 23.03 38.47
CA GLN A 692 -2.73 21.58 38.30
C GLN A 692 -1.39 20.81 38.24
N VAL A 693 -0.39 21.33 37.51
CA VAL A 693 0.97 20.73 37.45
C VAL A 693 1.58 20.64 38.84
N VAL A 694 1.61 21.74 39.58
CA VAL A 694 2.23 21.79 40.91
C VAL A 694 1.45 20.94 41.92
N SER A 695 0.11 20.94 41.85
CA SER A 695 -0.74 20.10 42.70
C SER A 695 -0.50 18.62 42.46
N ASN A 696 -0.30 18.19 41.20
CA ASN A 696 0.02 16.80 40.88
C ASN A 696 1.39 16.38 41.45
N LEU A 697 2.37 17.28 41.47
CA LEU A 697 3.67 17.02 42.09
C LEU A 697 3.59 16.96 43.61
N LEU A 698 2.87 17.89 44.25
CA LEU A 698 2.66 17.91 45.71
C LEU A 698 1.86 16.70 46.20
N ASN A 699 0.81 16.31 45.48
CA ASN A 699 0.02 15.13 45.81
C ASN A 699 0.82 13.83 45.63
N ASN A 700 1.71 13.76 44.64
CA ASN A 700 2.65 12.66 44.51
C ASN A 700 3.64 12.64 45.68
N ALA A 701 4.23 13.78 46.05
CA ALA A 701 5.14 13.89 47.18
C ALA A 701 4.47 13.40 48.49
N ALA A 702 3.24 13.82 48.75
CA ALA A 702 2.46 13.39 49.91
C ALA A 702 2.10 11.89 49.86
N LYS A 703 1.75 11.36 48.69
CA LYS A 703 1.42 9.94 48.54
C LYS A 703 2.62 9.01 48.79
N TYR A 704 3.82 9.44 48.40
CA TYR A 704 5.03 8.61 48.44
C TYR A 704 5.97 8.92 49.62
N THR A 705 5.62 9.92 50.42
CA THR A 705 6.29 10.22 51.69
C THR A 705 5.57 9.52 52.84
N PRO A 706 6.27 8.80 53.73
CA PRO A 706 5.66 8.25 54.94
C PRO A 706 5.07 9.34 55.85
N ASP A 707 4.01 9.03 56.58
CA ASP A 707 3.35 9.94 57.54
C ASP A 707 4.37 10.68 58.42
N GLY A 708 4.18 12.00 58.59
CA GLY A 708 5.10 12.86 59.34
C GLY A 708 6.39 13.26 58.59
N GLY A 709 6.58 12.82 57.34
CA GLY A 709 7.72 13.22 56.52
C GLY A 709 7.68 14.68 56.05
N ARG A 710 8.79 15.13 55.44
CA ARG A 710 8.99 16.51 54.97
C ARG A 710 8.86 16.61 53.45
N ILE A 711 8.21 17.68 53.01
CA ILE A 711 8.04 18.07 51.61
C ILE A 711 8.42 19.55 51.50
N GLU A 712 9.24 19.90 50.51
CA GLU A 712 9.67 21.26 50.23
C GLU A 712 9.17 21.68 48.85
N LEU A 713 8.52 22.84 48.78
CA LEU A 713 8.16 23.53 47.54
C LEU A 713 9.02 24.78 47.43
N ALA A 714 9.94 24.80 46.47
CA ALA A 714 10.79 25.96 46.22
C ALA A 714 10.56 26.53 44.81
N ALA A 715 10.57 27.85 44.70
CA ALA A 715 10.50 28.52 43.40
C ALA A 715 11.50 29.67 43.33
N ARG A 716 12.30 29.69 42.26
CA ARG A 716 13.33 30.71 42.02
C ARG A 716 13.42 31.07 40.55
N ARG A 717 13.84 32.29 40.25
CA ARG A 717 14.22 32.67 38.89
C ARG A 717 15.64 32.18 38.59
N ASP A 718 15.84 31.70 37.37
CA ASP A 718 17.13 31.26 36.83
C ASP A 718 17.28 31.86 35.43
N GLY A 719 17.74 33.11 35.36
CA GLY A 719 17.82 33.87 34.11
C GLY A 719 16.45 34.24 33.53
N GLU A 720 16.17 33.74 32.32
CA GLU A 720 14.88 33.90 31.63
C GLU A 720 13.86 32.79 31.98
N GLU A 721 14.22 31.86 32.86
CA GLU A 721 13.32 30.80 33.31
C GLU A 721 12.94 30.96 34.79
N VAL A 722 11.78 30.45 35.16
CA VAL A 722 11.42 30.14 36.54
C VAL A 722 11.58 28.65 36.77
N VAL A 723 12.25 28.30 37.88
CA VAL A 723 12.49 26.92 38.31
C VAL A 723 11.63 26.67 39.55
N ILE A 724 10.69 25.74 39.44
CA ILE A 724 9.82 25.27 40.53
C ILE A 724 10.27 23.85 40.87
N SER A 725 10.63 23.58 42.11
CA SER A 725 11.04 22.26 42.58
C SER A 725 10.17 21.78 43.74
N VAL A 726 9.73 20.53 43.65
CA VAL A 726 9.07 19.80 44.73
C VAL A 726 10.01 18.69 45.18
N THR A 727 10.48 18.76 46.42
CA THR A 727 11.39 17.77 47.03
C THR A 727 10.67 17.05 48.16
N ASP A 728 10.77 15.74 48.19
CA ASP A 728 10.17 14.90 49.22
C ASP A 728 11.21 14.02 49.91
N THR A 729 10.92 13.58 51.13
CA THR A 729 11.75 12.65 51.91
C THR A 729 11.24 11.20 51.85
N GLY A 730 10.50 10.88 50.80
CA GLY A 730 9.78 9.63 50.63
C GLY A 730 10.60 8.45 50.13
N ILE A 731 9.90 7.48 49.56
CA ILE A 731 10.47 6.18 49.16
C ILE A 731 11.53 6.25 48.05
N GLY A 732 11.69 7.41 47.38
CA GLY A 732 12.64 7.59 46.29
C GLY A 732 12.36 6.72 45.05
N ILE A 733 13.20 6.86 44.03
CA ILE A 733 13.01 6.24 42.71
C ILE A 733 14.29 5.48 42.34
N ALA A 734 14.14 4.23 41.88
CA ALA A 734 15.26 3.44 41.37
C ALA A 734 15.84 4.05 40.08
N ALA A 735 17.16 3.96 39.89
CA ALA A 735 17.85 4.60 38.77
C ALA A 735 17.34 4.13 37.40
N GLU A 736 16.94 2.86 37.32
CA GLU A 736 16.39 2.23 36.12
C GLU A 736 14.98 2.73 35.78
N ALA A 737 14.25 3.24 36.77
CA ALA A 737 12.88 3.71 36.62
C ALA A 737 12.80 5.21 36.27
N LEU A 738 13.82 6.01 36.61
CA LEU A 738 13.86 7.46 36.36
C LEU A 738 13.57 7.86 34.89
N PRO A 739 14.07 7.16 33.86
CA PRO A 739 13.77 7.52 32.46
C PRO A 739 12.31 7.31 32.08
N GLN A 740 11.57 6.48 32.82
CA GLN A 740 10.23 6.01 32.46
C GLN A 740 9.12 6.62 33.33
N VAL A 741 9.45 7.37 34.40
CA VAL A 741 8.43 7.91 35.34
C VAL A 741 7.46 8.92 34.73
N PHE A 742 7.85 9.55 33.62
CA PHE A 742 7.00 10.47 32.84
C PHE A 742 6.29 9.79 31.67
N GLU A 743 6.57 8.50 31.41
CA GLU A 743 5.82 7.72 30.44
C GLU A 743 4.43 7.42 31.02
N MET A 744 3.43 7.42 30.14
CA MET A 744 2.06 7.13 30.55
C MET A 744 1.96 5.70 31.09
N PHE A 745 1.21 5.54 32.18
CA PHE A 745 0.89 4.25 32.79
C PHE A 745 2.06 3.53 33.48
N THR A 746 3.21 4.21 33.63
CA THR A 746 4.33 3.67 34.40
C THR A 746 4.06 3.77 35.91
N GLN A 747 4.06 2.63 36.59
CA GLN A 747 4.06 2.54 38.05
C GLN A 747 5.36 1.88 38.54
N VAL A 748 6.09 2.54 39.44
CA VAL A 748 7.39 2.06 39.92
C VAL A 748 7.23 1.31 41.24
N GLY A 749 7.47 -0.02 41.24
CA GLY A 749 7.81 -0.79 42.45
C GLY A 749 6.72 -1.68 43.09
N ARG A 750 7.18 -2.77 43.75
CA ARG A 750 6.46 -3.95 44.28
C ARG A 750 5.82 -3.80 45.67
N HIS A 751 5.56 -2.60 46.18
CA HIS A 751 4.89 -2.42 47.47
C HIS A 751 3.36 -2.33 47.29
N ARG A 752 2.72 -3.46 46.94
CA ARG A 752 1.26 -3.61 46.75
C ARG A 752 0.42 -3.44 48.03
N GLU A 753 1.03 -3.31 49.21
CA GLU A 753 0.31 -3.38 50.49
C GLU A 753 -0.03 -2.02 51.13
N ARG A 754 0.45 -0.89 50.61
CA ARG A 754 0.15 0.44 51.21
C ARG A 754 -0.25 1.56 50.23
N SER A 755 -0.08 1.38 48.92
CA SER A 755 -0.34 2.43 47.94
C SER A 755 -1.73 2.28 47.33
N GLN A 756 -2.71 3.09 47.75
CA GLN A 756 -3.98 3.20 47.02
C GLN A 756 -3.72 3.70 45.58
N GLY A 757 -4.46 3.14 44.63
CA GLY A 757 -4.24 3.17 43.19
C GLY A 757 -4.13 4.55 42.55
N GLY A 758 -3.59 4.55 41.33
CA GLY A 758 -3.52 5.72 40.46
C GLY A 758 -3.03 5.29 39.09
N LEU A 759 -3.70 5.72 38.03
CA LEU A 759 -3.51 5.23 36.65
C LEU A 759 -2.09 5.45 36.05
N GLY A 760 -1.13 6.04 36.76
CA GLY A 760 0.19 6.37 36.19
C GLY A 760 0.13 7.49 35.15
N ILE A 761 -0.90 8.34 35.24
CA ILE A 761 -1.21 9.40 34.28
C ILE A 761 -0.64 10.76 34.69
N GLY A 762 -0.60 11.04 35.99
CA GLY A 762 -0.36 12.39 36.52
C GLY A 762 0.98 13.00 36.11
N LEU A 763 2.07 12.23 36.11
CA LEU A 763 3.39 12.73 35.71
C LEU A 763 3.52 12.94 34.20
N ALA A 764 2.88 12.09 33.39
CA ALA A 764 2.80 12.30 31.93
C ALA A 764 2.02 13.58 31.59
N LEU A 765 0.92 13.84 32.30
CA LEU A 765 0.15 15.08 32.19
C LEU A 765 1.00 16.30 32.58
N VAL A 766 1.76 16.22 33.69
CA VAL A 766 2.69 17.27 34.11
C VAL A 766 3.68 17.60 33.01
N ARG A 767 4.37 16.59 32.45
CA ARG A 767 5.34 16.79 31.36
C ARG A 767 4.71 17.50 30.18
N ARG A 768 3.53 17.07 29.75
CA ARG A 768 2.91 17.61 28.55
C ARG A 768 2.35 19.02 28.74
N LEU A 769 1.77 19.33 29.89
CA LEU A 769 1.32 20.70 30.20
C LEU A 769 2.51 21.67 30.28
N VAL A 770 3.62 21.24 30.87
CA VAL A 770 4.87 22.04 30.93
C VAL A 770 5.46 22.26 29.54
N GLU A 771 5.50 21.23 28.69
CA GLU A 771 5.94 21.34 27.28
C GLU A 771 5.07 22.32 26.48
N LEU A 772 3.73 22.31 26.65
CA LEU A 772 2.83 23.26 25.99
C LEU A 772 3.04 24.71 26.44
N HIS A 773 3.53 24.91 27.67
CA HIS A 773 3.97 26.21 28.17
C HIS A 773 5.36 26.62 27.68
N GLY A 774 6.05 25.77 26.91
CA GLY A 774 7.41 26.01 26.41
C GLY A 774 8.50 25.69 27.43
N GLY A 775 8.18 24.90 28.45
CA GLY A 775 9.08 24.52 29.54
C GLY A 775 9.56 23.07 29.47
N SER A 776 10.26 22.64 30.52
CA SER A 776 10.70 21.25 30.71
C SER A 776 10.48 20.77 32.15
N VAL A 777 10.32 19.45 32.34
CA VAL A 777 10.26 18.83 33.67
C VAL A 777 11.26 17.69 33.78
N THR A 778 11.92 17.57 34.92
CA THR A 778 12.87 16.48 35.22
C THR A 778 12.62 15.90 36.60
N ALA A 779 13.05 14.66 36.81
CA ALA A 779 13.00 13.97 38.10
C ALA A 779 14.41 13.53 38.50
N HIS A 780 14.75 13.70 39.78
CA HIS A 780 15.99 13.26 40.37
C HIS A 780 15.70 12.48 41.66
N SER A 781 16.43 11.39 41.89
CA SER A 781 16.40 10.66 43.15
C SER A 781 17.76 9.99 43.37
N ALA A 782 18.26 10.02 44.60
CA ALA A 782 19.50 9.36 44.98
C ALA A 782 19.33 7.83 45.23
N GLY A 783 18.18 7.27 44.83
CA GLY A 783 17.82 5.87 44.98
C GLY A 783 16.68 5.64 45.97
N VAL A 784 16.28 4.38 46.12
CA VAL A 784 15.19 3.96 47.01
C VAL A 784 15.51 4.32 48.47
N GLY A 785 14.55 4.94 49.16
CA GLY A 785 14.63 5.42 50.55
C GLY A 785 15.32 6.77 50.73
N ARG A 786 15.64 7.49 49.64
CA ARG A 786 16.34 8.78 49.68
C ARG A 786 15.49 9.97 49.21
N GLY A 787 14.19 9.78 49.03
CA GLY A 787 13.30 10.81 48.51
C GLY A 787 13.48 11.09 47.02
N SER A 788 12.68 12.03 46.50
CA SER A 788 12.76 12.49 45.11
C SER A 788 12.63 14.01 45.01
N THR A 789 13.18 14.56 43.93
CA THR A 789 13.01 15.96 43.55
C THR A 789 12.50 16.03 42.13
N PHE A 790 11.36 16.67 41.93
CA PHE A 790 10.81 17.00 40.62
C PHE A 790 11.03 18.49 40.35
N THR A 791 11.60 18.81 39.19
CA THR A 791 11.96 20.18 38.81
C THR A 791 11.26 20.58 37.51
N VAL A 792 10.47 21.65 37.56
CA VAL A 792 9.77 22.27 36.43
C VAL A 792 10.47 23.57 36.07
N ARG A 793 10.80 23.75 34.78
CA ARG A 793 11.41 24.97 34.21
C ARG A 793 10.44 25.60 33.22
N LEU A 794 10.13 26.88 33.37
CA LEU A 794 9.19 27.60 32.49
C LEU A 794 9.79 28.94 32.05
N PRO A 795 9.57 29.38 30.79
CA PRO A 795 10.05 30.68 30.34
C PRO A 795 9.27 31.84 30.98
N VAL A 796 9.98 32.86 31.46
CA VAL A 796 9.41 34.12 31.97
C VAL A 796 9.24 35.05 30.77
N GLY A 797 8.00 35.17 30.27
CA GLY A 797 7.70 36.01 29.11
C GLY A 797 8.17 37.47 29.29
N ALA A 798 8.67 38.09 28.21
CA ALA A 798 9.13 39.47 28.23
C ALA A 798 7.99 40.45 28.58
N GLY A 799 8.10 41.14 29.71
CA GLY A 799 7.15 42.20 30.10
C GLY A 799 6.68 42.21 31.57
N ALA A 800 7.45 41.62 32.49
CA ALA A 800 7.20 41.68 33.93
C ALA A 800 7.61 43.05 34.53
N ALA A 801 6.88 44.12 34.22
CA ALA A 801 6.93 45.37 34.99
C ALA A 801 5.73 46.29 34.67
N ALA A 802 4.67 46.20 35.47
CA ALA A 802 3.81 47.33 35.86
C ALA A 802 2.78 46.84 36.91
N PRO A 803 2.62 47.53 38.06
CA PRO A 803 1.57 47.22 39.02
C PRO A 803 0.24 47.89 38.61
N LEU A 804 -0.89 47.22 38.87
CA LEU A 804 -2.24 47.76 38.68
C LEU A 804 -3.12 47.46 39.93
N PRO A 805 -4.22 48.21 40.12
CA PRO A 805 -4.63 48.78 41.41
C PRO A 805 -5.44 47.83 42.29
N GLN A 806 -5.39 48.07 43.59
CA GLN A 806 -6.26 47.46 44.58
C GLN A 806 -7.73 47.86 44.35
N VAL A 807 -8.63 46.87 44.32
CA VAL A 807 -10.08 47.06 44.38
C VAL A 807 -10.54 46.84 45.84
N PRO A 808 -11.46 47.66 46.39
CA PRO A 808 -11.79 47.67 47.80
C PRO A 808 -12.65 46.47 48.22
N ALA A 809 -12.43 46.03 49.46
CA ALA A 809 -13.33 45.10 50.15
C ALA A 809 -14.72 45.72 50.33
N ALA A 810 -15.75 45.03 49.84
CA ALA A 810 -17.14 45.38 50.11
C ALA A 810 -17.76 44.37 51.08
N SER A 811 -18.30 44.97 52.15
CA SER A 811 -18.97 44.42 53.32
C SER A 811 -20.13 43.48 53.03
N ALA A 812 -20.29 42.51 53.92
CA ALA A 812 -21.52 41.76 54.13
C ALA A 812 -22.68 42.68 54.60
N ALA A 813 -23.86 42.45 54.04
CA ALA A 813 -25.16 42.61 54.70
C ALA A 813 -26.15 41.73 53.94
N ALA A 814 -26.63 40.66 54.58
CA ALA A 814 -27.65 39.77 54.03
C ALA A 814 -29.03 40.42 54.21
N GLU A 815 -29.58 40.97 53.13
CA GLU A 815 -31.01 41.17 52.97
C GLU A 815 -31.61 39.95 52.24
N ALA A 816 -32.84 39.58 52.60
CA ALA A 816 -33.53 38.40 52.09
C ALA A 816 -33.52 38.33 50.56
N ALA A 817 -33.02 37.21 50.03
CA ALA A 817 -32.85 37.01 48.60
C ALA A 817 -34.19 37.12 47.85
N PRO A 818 -34.25 37.79 46.69
CA PRO A 818 -35.46 37.89 45.90
C PRO A 818 -35.85 36.53 45.32
N VAL A 819 -37.15 36.19 45.44
CA VAL A 819 -37.77 35.02 44.81
C VAL A 819 -38.00 35.30 43.33
N PHE A 820 -37.61 34.36 42.47
CA PHE A 820 -37.73 34.45 41.01
C PHE A 820 -38.59 33.32 40.47
N ARG A 821 -39.28 33.58 39.36
CA ARG A 821 -39.96 32.54 38.58
C ARG A 821 -38.99 31.89 37.59
N VAL A 822 -38.64 30.64 37.82
CA VAL A 822 -37.64 29.87 37.08
C VAL A 822 -38.32 28.77 36.26
N LEU A 823 -38.06 28.70 34.96
CA LEU A 823 -38.45 27.54 34.15
C LEU A 823 -37.22 26.70 33.83
N VAL A 824 -37.20 25.44 34.25
CA VAL A 824 -36.14 24.47 33.93
C VAL A 824 -36.64 23.56 32.81
N VAL A 825 -35.86 23.45 31.75
CA VAL A 825 -36.21 22.67 30.56
C VAL A 825 -35.09 21.71 30.22
N ASP A 826 -35.35 20.41 30.40
CA ASP A 826 -34.40 19.33 30.14
C ASP A 826 -35.16 18.06 29.74
N ASP A 827 -34.74 17.41 28.64
CA ASP A 827 -35.32 16.12 28.23
C ASP A 827 -34.94 14.99 29.19
N ASN A 828 -33.89 15.20 29.99
CA ASN A 828 -33.57 14.36 31.13
C ASN A 828 -34.36 14.80 32.37
N VAL A 829 -35.41 14.03 32.67
CA VAL A 829 -36.30 14.23 33.82
C VAL A 829 -35.52 14.34 35.14
N ASP A 830 -34.58 13.43 35.40
CA ASP A 830 -33.81 13.41 36.65
C ASP A 830 -32.93 14.66 36.81
N ALA A 831 -32.35 15.15 35.70
CA ALA A 831 -31.51 16.35 35.70
C ALA A 831 -32.34 17.63 35.93
N ALA A 832 -33.50 17.74 35.26
CA ALA A 832 -34.42 18.84 35.47
C ALA A 832 -34.99 18.86 36.90
N GLU A 833 -35.43 17.72 37.42
CA GLU A 833 -35.96 17.60 38.78
C GLU A 833 -34.91 17.89 39.84
N SER A 834 -33.66 17.45 39.63
CA SER A 834 -32.56 17.74 40.57
C SER A 834 -32.22 19.22 40.62
N LEU A 835 -32.15 19.90 39.47
CA LEU A 835 -31.90 21.35 39.42
C LEU A 835 -33.09 22.14 39.99
N ALA A 836 -34.32 21.71 39.72
CA ALA A 836 -35.52 22.30 40.30
C ALA A 836 -35.53 22.14 41.83
N ALA A 837 -35.25 20.95 42.36
CA ALA A 837 -35.21 20.71 43.80
C ALA A 837 -34.16 21.58 44.51
N LEU A 838 -32.99 21.80 43.89
CA LEU A 838 -31.96 22.70 44.44
C LEU A 838 -32.42 24.15 44.49
N LEU A 839 -33.04 24.63 43.41
CA LEU A 839 -33.52 26.01 43.32
C LEU A 839 -34.78 26.26 44.17
N GLU A 840 -35.60 25.23 44.41
CA GLU A 840 -36.75 25.26 45.32
C GLU A 840 -36.31 25.42 46.78
N LEU A 841 -35.18 24.81 47.16
CA LEU A 841 -34.58 24.98 48.49
C LEU A 841 -34.15 26.43 48.75
N ASP A 842 -33.78 27.17 47.70
CA ASP A 842 -33.45 28.60 47.75
C ASP A 842 -34.69 29.52 47.70
N GLY A 843 -35.90 28.93 47.67
CA GLY A 843 -37.17 29.63 47.78
C GLY A 843 -37.72 30.19 46.47
N HIS A 844 -37.20 29.79 45.32
CA HIS A 844 -37.68 30.22 44.00
C HIS A 844 -38.99 29.50 43.59
N ASP A 845 -39.79 30.14 42.73
CA ASP A 845 -41.01 29.54 42.15
C ASP A 845 -40.63 28.87 40.83
N ILE A 846 -40.77 27.54 40.75
CA ILE A 846 -40.17 26.74 39.69
C ILE A 846 -41.21 25.95 38.91
N ARG A 847 -41.05 25.94 37.59
CA ARG A 847 -41.72 24.97 36.72
C ARG A 847 -40.70 24.17 35.92
N VAL A 848 -41.07 22.94 35.61
CA VAL A 848 -40.25 22.02 34.82
C VAL A 848 -40.97 21.65 33.53
N ALA A 849 -40.24 21.67 32.41
CA ALA A 849 -40.68 21.13 31.14
C ALA A 849 -39.65 20.13 30.60
N HIS A 850 -40.12 19.10 29.89
CA HIS A 850 -39.26 18.02 29.38
C HIS A 850 -39.10 18.01 27.86
N ASP A 851 -39.75 18.95 27.18
CA ASP A 851 -39.67 19.09 25.74
C ASP A 851 -39.92 20.55 25.34
N GLY A 852 -39.52 20.89 24.11
CA GLY A 852 -39.57 22.27 23.62
C GLY A 852 -40.99 22.84 23.50
N ASP A 853 -41.99 22.04 23.16
CA ASP A 853 -43.36 22.53 22.98
C ASP A 853 -44.04 22.78 24.34
N SER A 854 -43.81 21.90 25.31
CA SER A 854 -44.19 22.10 26.71
C SER A 854 -43.50 23.34 27.29
N ALA A 855 -42.21 23.54 27.00
CA ALA A 855 -41.48 24.72 27.47
C ALA A 855 -42.11 26.03 26.99
N ILE A 856 -42.50 26.11 25.72
CA ILE A 856 -43.14 27.30 25.14
C ILE A 856 -44.54 27.52 25.73
N ALA A 857 -45.34 26.45 25.84
CA ALA A 857 -46.68 26.53 26.43
C ALA A 857 -46.63 27.00 27.89
N GLN A 858 -45.72 26.42 28.69
CA GLN A 858 -45.54 26.80 30.09
C GLN A 858 -44.97 28.21 30.23
N ALA A 859 -44.02 28.63 29.38
CA ALA A 859 -43.48 29.99 29.43
C ALA A 859 -44.56 31.06 29.14
N ALA A 860 -45.50 30.78 28.23
CA ALA A 860 -46.59 31.70 27.90
C ALA A 860 -47.57 31.95 29.08
N GLU A 861 -47.78 30.94 29.92
CA GLU A 861 -48.65 31.01 31.10
C GLU A 861 -47.88 31.50 32.35
N PHE A 862 -46.72 30.91 32.61
CA PHE A 862 -45.93 31.10 33.83
C PHE A 862 -45.15 32.42 33.83
N ARG A 863 -44.82 32.96 32.65
CA ARG A 863 -44.00 34.17 32.45
C ARG A 863 -42.72 34.14 33.28
N PRO A 864 -41.82 33.17 33.04
CA PRO A 864 -40.59 33.02 33.81
C PRO A 864 -39.69 34.26 33.66
N GLU A 865 -39.00 34.60 34.74
CA GLU A 865 -37.96 35.64 34.75
C GLU A 865 -36.62 35.07 34.24
N ILE A 866 -36.38 33.78 34.45
CA ILE A 866 -35.21 33.05 33.96
C ILE A 866 -35.61 31.66 33.46
N VAL A 867 -35.03 31.23 32.34
CA VAL A 867 -35.20 29.90 31.78
C VAL A 867 -33.84 29.23 31.65
N PHE A 868 -33.69 28.07 32.29
CA PHE A 868 -32.58 27.15 32.04
C PHE A 868 -33.03 26.15 31.00
N LEU A 869 -32.42 26.17 29.82
CA LEU A 869 -32.91 25.44 28.64
C LEU A 869 -31.81 24.58 28.06
N ASP A 870 -32.03 23.26 28.02
CA ASP A 870 -31.16 22.35 27.30
C ASP A 870 -31.22 22.60 25.79
N ILE A 871 -30.04 22.64 25.18
CA ILE A 871 -29.89 22.79 23.74
C ILE A 871 -30.18 21.48 23.02
N GLY A 872 -29.81 20.34 23.63
CA GLY A 872 -29.75 19.02 22.99
C GLY A 872 -31.07 18.24 22.94
N MET A 873 -32.22 18.89 23.14
CA MET A 873 -33.50 18.19 23.29
C MET A 873 -34.01 17.58 21.96
N PRO A 874 -34.61 16.37 22.00
CA PRO A 874 -35.23 15.75 20.83
C PRO A 874 -36.53 16.47 20.42
N GLY A 875 -36.79 16.54 19.11
CA GLY A 875 -37.94 17.27 18.56
C GLY A 875 -37.58 18.72 18.25
N LYS A 876 -38.20 19.68 18.93
CA LYS A 876 -37.87 21.10 18.81
C LYS A 876 -36.61 21.40 19.64
N ASP A 877 -35.53 21.79 18.97
CA ASP A 877 -34.24 21.98 19.64
C ASP A 877 -34.23 23.24 20.53
N GLY A 878 -33.29 23.33 21.48
CA GLY A 878 -33.25 24.46 22.41
C GLY A 878 -32.98 25.82 21.73
N TYR A 879 -32.39 25.82 20.53
CA TYR A 879 -32.22 27.06 19.75
C TYR A 879 -33.54 27.53 19.14
N GLU A 880 -34.38 26.61 18.66
CA GLU A 880 -35.72 26.89 18.15
C GLU A 880 -36.64 27.39 19.27
N VAL A 881 -36.60 26.76 20.44
CA VAL A 881 -37.33 27.21 21.63
C VAL A 881 -36.90 28.62 22.03
N ALA A 882 -35.60 28.92 22.10
CA ALA A 882 -35.11 30.26 22.42
C ALA A 882 -35.59 31.33 21.42
N ARG A 883 -35.56 31.02 20.11
CA ARG A 883 -36.07 31.94 19.07
C ARG A 883 -37.56 32.18 19.19
N GLU A 884 -38.34 31.15 19.52
CA GLU A 884 -39.79 31.28 19.69
C GLU A 884 -40.14 32.07 20.96
N LEU A 885 -39.45 31.82 22.08
CA LEU A 885 -39.59 32.62 23.29
C LEU A 885 -39.24 34.09 23.05
N ARG A 886 -38.18 34.38 22.26
CA ARG A 886 -37.81 35.76 21.90
C ARG A 886 -38.78 36.45 20.95
N ARG A 887 -39.54 35.70 20.15
CA ARG A 887 -40.59 36.24 19.26
C ARG A 887 -41.86 36.59 20.03
N ASP A 888 -42.10 35.99 21.18
CA ASP A 888 -43.22 36.32 22.05
C ASP A 888 -42.93 37.61 22.84
N PRO A 889 -43.71 38.70 22.67
CA PRO A 889 -43.51 39.94 23.42
C PRO A 889 -43.55 39.75 24.95
N ARG A 890 -44.19 38.69 25.44
CA ARG A 890 -44.32 38.38 26.87
C ARG A 890 -43.04 37.83 27.50
N ASN A 891 -42.14 37.26 26.71
CA ASN A 891 -40.89 36.60 27.16
C ASN A 891 -39.64 37.30 26.60
N ARG A 892 -39.79 38.50 26.03
CA ARG A 892 -38.71 39.26 25.40
C ARG A 892 -37.59 39.61 26.39
N ASP A 893 -37.96 39.91 27.64
CA ASP A 893 -37.04 40.32 28.70
C ASP A 893 -36.64 39.18 29.65
N THR A 894 -37.13 37.95 29.41
CA THR A 894 -36.78 36.76 30.19
C THR A 894 -35.31 36.40 29.98
N MET A 895 -34.57 36.11 31.05
CA MET A 895 -33.18 35.67 30.93
C MET A 895 -33.14 34.21 30.41
N LEU A 896 -32.53 33.98 29.25
CA LEU A 896 -32.36 32.65 28.68
C LEU A 896 -30.94 32.14 28.92
N VAL A 897 -30.83 31.06 29.69
CA VAL A 897 -29.57 30.38 30.01
C VAL A 897 -29.54 29.04 29.31
N ALA A 898 -28.60 28.84 28.39
CA ALA A 898 -28.49 27.56 27.72
C ALA A 898 -27.69 26.56 28.56
N LEU A 899 -28.22 25.36 28.74
CA LEU A 899 -27.53 24.22 29.32
C LEU A 899 -26.92 23.39 28.19
N THR A 900 -25.59 23.21 28.19
CA THR A 900 -24.90 22.49 27.10
C THR A 900 -24.09 21.32 27.62
N GLY A 901 -24.12 20.19 26.91
CA GLY A 901 -23.28 19.03 27.24
C GLY A 901 -21.80 19.19 26.85
N TRP A 902 -21.49 20.13 25.94
CA TRP A 902 -20.12 20.38 25.45
C TRP A 902 -19.89 21.88 25.26
N GLY A 903 -18.74 22.38 25.74
CA GLY A 903 -18.41 23.81 25.81
C GLY A 903 -17.60 24.33 24.62
N ALA A 904 -17.94 23.93 23.38
CA ALA A 904 -17.22 24.40 22.20
C ALA A 904 -17.50 25.90 21.93
N GLN A 905 -16.50 26.60 21.39
CA GLN A 905 -16.58 28.03 21.08
C GLN A 905 -17.65 28.34 20.00
N ASP A 906 -17.93 27.37 19.13
CA ASP A 906 -18.98 27.43 18.10
C ASP A 906 -20.40 27.43 18.68
N ASP A 907 -20.63 26.74 19.81
CA ASP A 907 -21.94 26.68 20.45
C ASP A 907 -22.30 28.03 21.09
N ARG A 908 -21.33 28.78 21.62
CA ARG A 908 -21.57 30.13 22.18
C ARG A 908 -22.00 31.14 21.13
N ALA A 909 -21.42 31.08 19.92
CA ALA A 909 -21.79 31.98 18.83
C ALA A 909 -23.20 31.68 18.31
N ARG A 910 -23.52 30.39 18.09
CA ARG A 910 -24.86 29.94 17.68
C ARG A 910 -25.93 30.27 18.71
N SER A 911 -25.62 30.12 19.98
CA SER A 911 -26.57 30.41 21.04
C SER A 911 -26.89 31.88 21.21
N ARG A 912 -25.89 32.77 21.14
CA ARG A 912 -26.14 34.21 21.11
C ARG A 912 -27.01 34.61 19.92
N SER A 913 -26.78 34.01 18.75
CA SER A 913 -27.60 34.27 17.56
C SER A 913 -29.04 33.76 17.66
N ALA A 914 -29.30 32.76 18.53
CA ALA A 914 -30.62 32.24 18.83
C ALA A 914 -31.35 33.03 19.93
N GLY A 915 -30.64 33.92 20.63
CA GLY A 915 -31.22 34.81 21.64
C GLY A 915 -30.91 34.46 23.11
N PHE A 916 -29.97 33.56 23.37
CA PHE A 916 -29.50 33.24 24.73
C PHE A 916 -28.63 34.35 25.33
N ASP A 917 -28.82 34.62 26.63
CA ASP A 917 -28.05 35.61 27.39
C ASP A 917 -26.79 34.99 28.02
N HIS A 918 -26.91 33.76 28.51
CA HIS A 918 -25.86 33.06 29.25
C HIS A 918 -25.78 31.57 28.90
N HIS A 919 -24.66 30.95 29.29
CA HIS A 919 -24.33 29.56 29.00
C HIS A 919 -23.77 28.87 30.22
N LEU A 920 -24.29 27.69 30.54
CA LEU A 920 -23.78 26.80 31.56
C LEU A 920 -23.52 25.41 30.95
N THR A 921 -22.46 24.76 31.40
CA THR A 921 -22.17 23.36 31.06
C THR A 921 -22.96 22.44 31.97
N LYS A 922 -23.48 21.34 31.43
CA LYS A 922 -24.11 20.26 32.22
C LYS A 922 -23.02 19.37 32.87
N PRO A 923 -23.16 18.97 34.14
CA PRO A 923 -24.19 19.41 35.09
C PRO A 923 -23.95 20.87 35.51
N ALA A 924 -25.03 21.66 35.62
CA ALA A 924 -24.93 23.04 36.03
C ALA A 924 -24.47 23.11 37.49
N GLU A 925 -23.29 23.70 37.73
CA GLU A 925 -22.74 23.85 39.08
C GLU A 925 -23.50 24.94 39.86
N LEU A 926 -23.85 24.65 41.11
CA LEU A 926 -24.63 25.53 41.98
C LEU A 926 -24.05 26.96 42.08
N PRO A 927 -22.72 27.18 42.26
CA PRO A 927 -22.16 28.53 42.32
C PRO A 927 -22.36 29.34 41.03
N ALA A 928 -22.39 28.68 39.88
CA ALA A 928 -22.60 29.35 38.60
C ALA A 928 -24.08 29.75 38.39
N VAL A 929 -25.00 28.94 38.90
CA VAL A 929 -26.44 29.22 38.92
C VAL A 929 -26.74 30.38 39.88
N GLU A 930 -26.19 30.35 41.11
CA GLU A 930 -26.31 31.43 42.10
C GLU A 930 -25.75 32.77 41.57
N ALA A 931 -24.61 32.75 40.88
CA ALA A 931 -24.02 33.96 40.30
C ALA A 931 -24.92 34.61 39.21
N LEU A 932 -25.70 33.81 38.48
CA LEU A 932 -26.67 34.33 37.50
C LEU A 932 -27.90 34.92 38.18
N LEU A 933 -28.41 34.26 39.23
CA LEU A 933 -29.53 34.76 40.03
C LEU A 933 -29.16 36.06 40.77
N ALA A 934 -27.94 36.16 41.30
CA ALA A 934 -27.42 37.39 41.91
C ALA A 934 -27.30 38.55 40.91
N LYS A 935 -26.88 38.28 39.66
CA LYS A 935 -26.88 39.29 38.58
C LYS A 935 -28.29 39.76 38.23
N MET A 936 -29.27 38.85 38.26
CA MET A 936 -30.66 39.18 38.02
C MET A 936 -31.26 40.02 39.17
N ALA A 937 -30.88 39.71 40.42
CA ALA A 937 -31.25 40.50 41.61
C ALA A 937 -30.72 41.94 41.52
N GLY A 938 -29.46 42.12 41.09
CA GLY A 938 -28.87 43.45 40.87
C GLY A 938 -29.64 44.29 39.82
N ARG A 939 -30.01 43.70 38.69
CA ARG A 939 -30.82 44.38 37.65
C ARG A 939 -32.21 44.81 38.16
N ARG A 940 -32.83 43.99 39.03
CA ARG A 940 -34.14 44.29 39.62
C ARG A 940 -34.08 45.49 40.58
N GLN A 941 -32.97 45.63 41.32
CA GLN A 941 -32.76 46.78 42.21
C GLN A 941 -32.47 48.09 41.45
N GLU A 942 -31.70 48.04 40.35
CA GLU A 942 -31.45 49.21 39.48
C GLU A 942 -32.72 49.72 38.78
N THR A 943 -33.63 48.81 38.38
CA THR A 943 -34.89 49.17 37.71
C THR A 943 -35.96 49.67 38.68
N SER A 944 -35.84 49.38 39.99
CA SER A 944 -36.75 49.87 41.04
C SER A 944 -36.30 51.20 41.65
N ALA A 945 -35.06 51.64 41.37
CA ALA A 945 -34.48 52.90 41.85
C ALA A 945 -34.52 54.04 40.80
N ALA A 946 -34.92 53.73 39.57
CA ALA A 946 -35.21 54.67 38.48
C ALA A 946 -36.73 54.87 38.36
#